data_AF-A0A661UK05-F1
#
_entry.id   AF-A0A661UK05-F1
#
_cell.length_a   1.000
_cell.length_b   1.000
_cell.length_c   1.000
_cell.angle_alpha   90.00
_cell.angle_beta   90.00
_cell.angle_gamma   90.00
#
_symmetry.space_group_name_H-M   'P 1'
#
loop_
_entity.id
_entity.type
_entity.pdbx_description
1 polymer ?
#
loop_
_entity_poly.entity_id
_entity_poly.type
_entity_poly.pdbx_seq_one_letter_code
_entity_poly.pdbx_strand_id
1 'polypeptide(L)'
;HIITSGIEHPAVIEVCLFLEKHGFEITFIPVDEFGLVDVKDIRKAIKSSTILISVMHANNEVGTIQPVEEIGKIARENNIIFHSDAAQSLGKIPVDVKKMGVDLLSVAGHKLYAPKGIGALYIKRGTVLAKQIHGADHEQNLRAGTENVLEIVGLGKACEIAKRDLQKNMEHMKKMRDLLEKGLKEKNIEFKLNGHPTKRLPNTLNLSFPGLEANLIITEMEGLAVSAGAACHSDSIDVSPVLSAMHVPIEYSMGAIRFSVGKMTTSAEIENAVEIVAEAIEKLKPTPEIKPVVLSSEQIKLTHFTTGLGCACKLRPQALEKILSALKPLPDSNILVGTNTADDAAVYLLNEETALVQTVDFFTPIVDDPYQFGSIAAANSLSDIYAMGAKPLFALNIVGFPSNRLPMNVLKQILKGARDKAAEAGISIIGGHTIDDNEPKFGLVILGTVHPKKILTNAAAKSGDVLILTKPLGLGIISTAIKRGLAEKKTENKVFEIMSELNKISAEVMEDFPVNACTDVTGFGLLGHLSEMSRGSGMDVEVYADKIPIIKEAREFASANIIPGGSLNNLEYVADFVVWNDKIPRLDRIILCDAQTSGGLLISLPEKFAEEMIQKLHEKGINYAAIIGKFREKSNGKIFVL
;
A
#
# COMPACT_ATOMS: atom_id res chain seq x y z
N HIS A 1 -5.20 34.04 -11.31
CA HIS A 1 -3.89 33.51 -10.91
C HIS A 1 -3.78 33.51 -9.38
N ILE A 2 -3.24 32.44 -8.78
CA ILE A 2 -3.07 32.25 -7.33
C ILE A 2 -1.61 31.91 -7.05
N ILE A 3 -1.04 32.49 -5.98
CA ILE A 3 0.32 32.20 -5.53
C ILE A 3 0.25 31.43 -4.20
N THR A 4 0.95 30.31 -4.11
CA THR A 4 1.02 29.48 -2.90
C THR A 4 2.42 28.89 -2.72
N SER A 5 2.74 28.24 -1.59
CA SER A 5 4.05 27.58 -1.40
C SER A 5 4.03 26.09 -1.72
N GLY A 6 5.20 25.51 -2.01
CA GLY A 6 5.35 24.06 -2.24
C GLY A 6 5.22 23.19 -0.98
N ILE A 7 5.10 23.79 0.20
CA ILE A 7 5.06 23.10 1.50
C ILE A 7 3.74 23.27 2.23
N GLU A 8 2.69 23.69 1.52
CA GLU A 8 1.39 23.90 2.11
C GLU A 8 0.75 22.61 2.63
N HIS A 9 -0.20 22.74 3.56
CA HIS A 9 -0.96 21.59 4.03
C HIS A 9 -1.86 21.05 2.89
N PRO A 10 -2.17 19.75 2.82
CA PRO A 10 -3.07 19.21 1.79
C PRO A 10 -4.41 19.94 1.68
N ALA A 11 -4.93 20.49 2.78
CA ALA A 11 -6.13 21.33 2.78
C ALA A 11 -6.05 22.61 1.92
N VAL A 12 -4.84 23.04 1.55
CA VAL A 12 -4.57 24.15 0.62
C VAL A 12 -4.07 23.62 -0.72
N ILE A 13 -3.13 22.67 -0.73
CA ILE A 13 -2.56 22.11 -1.97
C ILE A 13 -3.65 21.47 -2.83
N GLU A 14 -4.46 20.58 -2.27
CA GLU A 14 -5.51 19.87 -3.02
C GLU A 14 -6.56 20.83 -3.58
N VAL A 15 -6.85 21.90 -2.85
CA VAL A 15 -7.77 22.95 -3.33
C VAL A 15 -7.14 23.72 -4.49
N CYS A 16 -5.85 24.04 -4.43
CA CYS A 16 -5.15 24.70 -5.55
C CYS A 16 -5.11 23.80 -6.79
N LEU A 17 -4.78 22.52 -6.64
CA LEU A 17 -4.79 21.53 -7.74
C LEU A 17 -6.19 21.33 -8.32
N PHE A 18 -7.24 21.35 -7.47
CA PHE A 18 -8.61 21.33 -7.93
C PHE A 18 -8.97 22.58 -8.74
N LEU A 19 -8.59 23.78 -8.27
CA LEU A 19 -8.85 25.04 -8.96
C LEU A 19 -8.10 25.14 -10.29
N GLU A 20 -6.90 24.55 -10.39
CA GLU A 20 -6.15 24.47 -11.63
C GLU A 20 -6.95 23.78 -12.74
N LYS A 21 -7.64 22.68 -12.40
CA LYS A 21 -8.56 21.97 -13.31
C LYS A 21 -9.78 22.81 -13.73
N HIS A 22 -10.04 23.92 -13.03
CA HIS A 22 -11.13 24.85 -13.30
C HIS A 22 -10.65 26.16 -13.94
N GLY A 23 -9.46 26.16 -14.55
CA GLY A 23 -8.93 27.28 -15.34
C GLY A 23 -8.22 28.35 -14.51
N PHE A 24 -7.96 28.11 -13.22
CA PHE A 24 -7.11 28.99 -12.43
C PHE A 24 -5.65 28.67 -12.70
N GLU A 25 -4.84 29.68 -12.97
CA GLU A 25 -3.38 29.53 -12.98
C GLU A 25 -2.84 29.56 -11.55
N ILE A 26 -2.04 28.56 -11.17
CA ILE A 26 -1.42 28.47 -9.84
C ILE A 26 0.11 28.56 -9.97
N THR A 27 0.74 29.39 -9.14
CA THR A 27 2.21 29.40 -8.98
C THR A 27 2.57 28.87 -7.60
N PHE A 28 3.34 27.79 -7.56
CA PHE A 28 3.94 27.24 -6.35
C PHE A 28 5.34 27.82 -6.16
N ILE A 29 5.53 28.57 -5.07
CA ILE A 29 6.81 29.18 -4.69
C ILE A 29 7.68 28.14 -3.99
N PRO A 30 8.95 27.98 -4.39
CA PRO A 30 9.87 27.08 -3.72
C PRO A 30 10.22 27.57 -2.31
N VAL A 31 10.85 26.71 -1.53
CA VAL A 31 11.37 27.02 -0.20
C VAL A 31 12.86 26.71 -0.13
N ASP A 32 13.55 27.30 0.85
CA ASP A 32 14.93 26.96 1.16
C ASP A 32 15.04 25.59 1.89
N GLU A 33 16.27 25.20 2.22
CA GLU A 33 16.58 23.96 2.94
C GLU A 33 15.96 23.88 4.35
N PHE A 34 15.46 25.00 4.87
CA PHE A 34 14.78 25.09 6.15
C PHE A 34 13.27 25.15 6.01
N GLY A 35 12.74 25.08 4.79
CA GLY A 35 11.31 25.18 4.51
C GLY A 35 10.77 26.61 4.66
N LEU A 36 11.60 27.63 4.44
CA LEU A 36 11.21 29.04 4.48
C LEU A 36 11.01 29.58 3.06
N VAL A 37 9.92 30.31 2.84
CA VAL A 37 9.66 31.00 1.57
C VAL A 37 10.48 32.29 1.46
N ASP A 38 11.15 32.52 0.33
CA ASP A 38 11.74 33.83 0.00
C ASP A 38 10.65 34.79 -0.51
N VAL A 39 10.48 35.87 0.24
CA VAL A 39 9.56 36.97 -0.04
C VAL A 39 9.81 37.60 -1.43
N LYS A 40 11.05 37.55 -1.93
CA LYS A 40 11.40 38.03 -3.28
C LYS A 40 10.75 37.19 -4.37
N ASP A 41 10.62 35.89 -4.18
CA ASP A 41 10.03 35.00 -5.19
C ASP A 41 8.52 35.19 -5.26
N ILE A 42 7.87 35.52 -4.13
CA ILE A 42 6.48 35.98 -4.13
C ILE A 42 6.35 37.27 -4.97
N ARG A 43 7.22 38.27 -4.77
CA ARG A 43 7.17 39.51 -5.56
C ARG A 43 7.33 39.24 -7.07
N LYS A 44 8.25 38.36 -7.46
CA LYS A 44 8.47 37.98 -8.87
C LYS A 44 7.28 37.24 -9.48
N ALA A 45 6.57 36.44 -8.68
CA ALA A 45 5.44 35.65 -9.15
C ALA A 45 4.16 36.48 -9.35
N ILE A 46 4.09 37.71 -8.86
CA ILE A 46 2.92 38.57 -9.03
C ILE A 46 2.70 38.90 -10.51
N LYS A 47 1.46 38.66 -10.96
CA LYS A 47 0.95 38.99 -12.29
C LYS A 47 -0.20 39.98 -12.13
N SER A 48 -0.56 40.68 -13.20
CA SER A 48 -1.74 41.56 -13.23
C SER A 48 -3.05 40.82 -12.93
N SER A 49 -3.08 39.50 -13.12
CA SER A 49 -4.21 38.60 -12.86
C SER A 49 -4.15 37.90 -11.48
N THR A 50 -3.17 38.22 -10.63
CA THR A 50 -3.06 37.62 -9.29
C THR A 50 -4.17 38.13 -8.39
N ILE A 51 -5.00 37.22 -7.89
CA ILE A 51 -6.14 37.55 -7.02
C ILE A 51 -5.93 37.12 -5.57
N LEU A 52 -5.06 36.12 -5.34
CA LEU A 52 -4.86 35.50 -4.03
C LEU A 52 -3.40 35.10 -3.85
N ILE A 53 -2.85 35.44 -2.69
CA ILE A 53 -1.66 34.81 -2.11
C ILE A 53 -2.13 33.95 -0.94
N SER A 54 -1.73 32.69 -0.88
CA SER A 54 -2.04 31.77 0.21
C SER A 54 -0.75 31.15 0.74
N VAL A 55 -0.35 31.50 1.96
CA VAL A 55 0.85 30.91 2.58
C VAL A 55 0.56 30.59 4.04
N MET A 56 0.77 29.33 4.45
CA MET A 56 0.62 28.91 5.85
C MET A 56 1.50 29.76 6.78
N HIS A 57 1.02 30.02 7.99
CA HIS A 57 1.81 30.77 8.97
C HIS A 57 2.95 29.93 9.53
N ALA A 58 2.72 28.63 9.75
CA ALA A 58 3.75 27.71 10.20
C ALA A 58 3.50 26.30 9.66
N ASN A 59 4.58 25.64 9.23
CA ASN A 59 4.49 24.31 8.65
C ASN A 59 4.18 23.23 9.71
N ASN A 60 3.24 22.34 9.38
CA ASN A 60 2.77 21.29 10.26
C ASN A 60 3.78 20.15 10.48
N GLU A 61 4.80 20.05 9.65
CA GLU A 61 5.76 18.96 9.65
C GLU A 61 7.09 19.37 10.26
N VAL A 62 7.75 20.38 9.70
CA VAL A 62 9.07 20.88 10.15
C VAL A 62 8.98 22.05 11.12
N GLY A 63 7.77 22.60 11.32
CA GLY A 63 7.53 23.68 12.27
C GLY A 63 8.01 25.06 11.84
N THR A 64 8.67 25.21 10.69
CA THR A 64 9.18 26.50 10.19
C THR A 64 8.06 27.53 10.07
N ILE A 65 8.30 28.73 10.62
CA ILE A 65 7.38 29.86 10.64
C ILE A 65 7.66 30.76 9.43
N GLN A 66 6.65 30.99 8.60
CA GLN A 66 6.77 31.78 7.37
C GLN A 66 6.76 33.29 7.63
N PRO A 67 7.38 34.11 6.76
CA PRO A 67 7.45 35.57 6.90
C PRO A 67 6.14 36.27 6.52
N VAL A 68 5.02 35.85 7.10
CA VAL A 68 3.66 36.30 6.75
C VAL A 68 3.45 37.81 6.86
N GLU A 69 4.12 38.50 7.79
CA GLU A 69 4.01 39.97 7.93
C GLU A 69 4.59 40.70 6.71
N GLU A 70 5.66 40.17 6.13
CA GLU A 70 6.30 40.73 4.92
C GLU A 70 5.48 40.41 3.68
N ILE A 71 4.92 39.20 3.61
CA ILE A 71 4.01 38.76 2.56
C ILE A 71 2.73 39.60 2.56
N GLY A 72 2.15 39.86 3.74
CA GLY A 72 0.97 40.70 3.88
C GLY A 72 1.18 42.15 3.45
N LYS A 73 2.38 42.71 3.65
CA LYS A 73 2.76 44.02 3.10
C LYS A 73 2.77 44.01 1.57
N ILE A 74 3.36 42.98 0.96
CA ILE A 74 3.38 42.81 -0.50
C ILE A 74 1.97 42.70 -1.07
N ALA A 75 1.14 41.85 -0.47
CA ALA A 75 -0.23 41.65 -0.92
C ALA A 75 -1.00 42.98 -0.89
N ARG A 76 -0.86 43.75 0.20
CA ARG A 76 -1.47 45.08 0.33
C ARG A 76 -0.95 46.09 -0.69
N GLU A 77 0.37 46.16 -0.91
CA GLU A 77 1.00 47.05 -1.90
C GLU A 77 0.46 46.80 -3.32
N ASN A 78 0.04 45.56 -3.62
CA ASN A 78 -0.45 45.15 -4.93
C ASN A 78 -1.97 44.96 -4.99
N ASN A 79 -2.70 45.28 -3.91
CA ASN A 79 -4.15 45.08 -3.79
C ASN A 79 -4.60 43.62 -4.06
N ILE A 80 -3.85 42.65 -3.55
CA ILE A 80 -4.10 41.21 -3.66
C ILE A 80 -4.64 40.69 -2.32
N ILE A 81 -5.63 39.80 -2.34
CA ILE A 81 -6.14 39.15 -1.12
C ILE A 81 -5.07 38.23 -0.54
N PHE A 82 -4.82 38.31 0.76
CA PHE A 82 -3.88 37.42 1.44
C PHE A 82 -4.60 36.46 2.41
N HIS A 83 -4.44 35.17 2.17
CA HIS A 83 -4.85 34.09 3.05
C HIS A 83 -3.65 33.48 3.78
N SER A 84 -3.81 33.17 5.06
CA SER A 84 -2.85 32.35 5.80
C SER A 84 -3.52 31.24 6.60
N ASP A 85 -3.06 30.01 6.41
CA ASP A 85 -3.43 28.88 7.27
C ASP A 85 -2.70 28.99 8.61
N ALA A 86 -3.46 29.22 9.69
CA ALA A 86 -2.94 29.35 11.05
C ALA A 86 -3.28 28.14 11.94
N ALA A 87 -3.70 27.01 11.37
CA ALA A 87 -4.07 25.81 12.11
C ALA A 87 -2.99 25.35 13.09
N GLN A 88 -1.71 25.49 12.71
CA GLN A 88 -0.59 25.07 13.55
C GLN A 88 -0.03 26.16 14.45
N SER A 89 -0.19 27.44 14.10
CA SER A 89 0.37 28.56 14.85
C SER A 89 -0.52 29.05 15.99
N LEU A 90 -1.84 29.07 15.79
CA LEU A 90 -2.77 29.62 16.78
C LEU A 90 -2.68 28.87 18.12
N GLY A 91 -2.57 29.63 19.20
CA GLY A 91 -2.41 29.13 20.58
C GLY A 91 -1.03 28.58 20.92
N LYS A 92 -0.09 28.60 19.98
CA LYS A 92 1.31 28.18 20.21
C LYS A 92 2.27 29.35 20.07
N ILE A 93 1.98 30.26 19.15
CA ILE A 93 2.69 31.53 18.97
C ILE A 93 1.67 32.68 18.82
N PRO A 94 2.08 33.95 18.96
CA PRO A 94 1.22 35.09 18.70
C PRO A 94 0.68 35.06 17.26
N VAL A 95 -0.63 35.25 17.12
CA VAL A 95 -1.32 35.40 15.83
C VAL A 95 -2.14 36.68 15.90
N ASP A 96 -1.72 37.69 15.14
CA ASP A 96 -2.40 38.99 15.05
C ASP A 96 -2.68 39.30 13.59
N VAL A 97 -3.95 39.19 13.20
CA VAL A 97 -4.40 39.42 11.82
C VAL A 97 -4.06 40.81 11.29
N LYS A 98 -3.99 41.84 12.15
CA LYS A 98 -3.63 43.20 11.75
C LYS A 98 -2.14 43.30 11.48
N LYS A 99 -1.32 42.70 12.33
CA LYS A 99 0.15 42.68 12.19
C LYS A 99 0.58 41.85 10.98
N MET A 100 -0.02 40.67 10.81
CA MET A 100 0.20 39.78 9.67
C MET A 100 -0.30 40.39 8.35
N GLY A 101 -1.28 41.28 8.41
CA GLY A 101 -1.84 41.93 7.22
C GLY A 101 -2.70 41.01 6.36
N VAL A 102 -3.22 39.91 6.92
CA VAL A 102 -4.08 38.94 6.23
C VAL A 102 -5.49 39.50 6.02
N ASP A 103 -6.11 39.13 4.91
CA ASP A 103 -7.53 39.36 4.64
C ASP A 103 -8.38 38.13 5.01
N LEU A 104 -7.77 36.94 4.97
CA LEU A 104 -8.37 35.66 5.35
C LEU A 104 -7.41 34.89 6.26
N LEU A 105 -7.92 34.25 7.32
CA LEU A 105 -7.10 33.37 8.17
C LEU A 105 -7.87 32.15 8.66
N SER A 106 -7.33 30.96 8.39
CA SER A 106 -7.96 29.69 8.73
C SER A 106 -7.55 29.20 10.11
N VAL A 107 -8.53 28.70 10.88
CA VAL A 107 -8.36 28.18 12.25
C VAL A 107 -8.96 26.77 12.36
N ALA A 108 -8.15 25.83 12.86
CA ALA A 108 -8.60 24.47 13.17
C ALA A 108 -8.78 24.27 14.68
N GLY A 109 -10.01 24.05 15.15
CA GLY A 109 -10.31 24.00 16.59
C GLY A 109 -9.57 22.89 17.34
N HIS A 110 -9.51 21.68 16.77
CA HIS A 110 -8.85 20.54 17.40
C HIS A 110 -7.33 20.71 17.56
N LYS A 111 -6.69 21.66 16.84
CA LYS A 111 -5.27 22.02 17.01
C LYS A 111 -5.02 23.02 18.14
N LEU A 112 -6.10 23.55 18.71
CA LEU A 112 -6.15 24.51 19.83
C LEU A 112 -6.79 23.90 21.09
N TYR A 113 -7.01 22.57 21.12
CA TYR A 113 -7.76 21.87 22.17
C TYR A 113 -9.25 22.26 22.27
N ALA A 114 -9.86 22.78 21.19
CA ALA A 114 -11.31 22.89 21.08
C ALA A 114 -11.94 21.52 20.72
N PRO A 115 -13.28 21.37 20.83
CA PRO A 115 -13.98 20.19 20.34
C PRO A 115 -13.61 19.85 18.88
N LYS A 116 -13.61 18.56 18.55
CA LYS A 116 -13.44 18.11 17.15
C LYS A 116 -14.72 18.41 16.38
N GLY A 117 -14.62 18.84 15.13
CA GLY A 117 -15.77 19.19 14.29
C GLY A 117 -15.88 20.68 13.95
N ILE A 118 -15.16 21.55 14.68
CA ILE A 118 -15.25 23.00 14.52
C ILE A 118 -13.92 23.65 14.10
N GLY A 119 -14.07 24.72 13.31
CA GLY A 119 -13.01 25.64 12.91
C GLY A 119 -13.59 27.05 12.74
N ALA A 120 -12.74 27.99 12.34
CA ALA A 120 -13.18 29.33 12.00
C ALA A 120 -12.36 29.86 10.81
N LEU A 121 -13.03 30.66 9.97
CA LEU A 121 -12.37 31.48 8.97
C LEU A 121 -12.52 32.94 9.40
N TYR A 122 -11.40 33.59 9.71
CA TYR A 122 -11.39 35.04 9.86
C TYR A 122 -11.53 35.67 8.48
N ILE A 123 -12.47 36.62 8.36
CA ILE A 123 -12.69 37.41 7.15
C ILE A 123 -12.57 38.88 7.54
N LYS A 124 -11.62 39.58 6.93
CA LYS A 124 -11.48 41.03 7.11
C LYS A 124 -12.69 41.75 6.51
N ARG A 125 -13.16 42.79 7.19
CA ARG A 125 -14.25 43.64 6.68
C ARG A 125 -13.90 44.20 5.31
N GLY A 126 -14.83 44.08 4.37
CA GLY A 126 -14.65 44.50 2.97
C GLY A 126 -14.25 43.37 2.03
N THR A 127 -13.79 42.23 2.55
CA THR A 127 -13.56 41.03 1.74
C THR A 127 -14.89 40.31 1.50
N VAL A 128 -15.27 40.16 0.23
CA VAL A 128 -16.51 39.49 -0.18
C VAL A 128 -16.17 38.07 -0.63
N LEU A 129 -16.84 37.08 -0.04
CA LEU A 129 -16.73 35.68 -0.45
C LEU A 129 -17.96 35.24 -1.25
N ALA A 130 -17.76 34.31 -2.18
CA ALA A 130 -18.86 33.61 -2.81
C ALA A 130 -19.58 32.72 -1.78
N LYS A 131 -20.90 32.53 -1.96
CA LYS A 131 -21.69 31.61 -1.13
C LYS A 131 -21.15 30.18 -1.32
N GLN A 132 -20.79 29.53 -0.22
CA GLN A 132 -20.21 28.17 -0.25
C GLN A 132 -21.30 27.09 -0.36
N ILE A 133 -22.43 27.27 0.35
CA ILE A 133 -23.56 26.35 0.32
C ILE A 133 -24.83 27.15 0.07
N HIS A 134 -25.50 26.90 -1.06
CA HIS A 134 -26.76 27.53 -1.44
C HIS A 134 -27.93 27.03 -0.57
N GLY A 135 -28.88 27.92 -0.26
CA GLY A 135 -30.01 27.67 0.64
C GLY A 135 -30.37 28.93 1.44
N ALA A 136 -30.94 28.77 2.65
CA ALA A 136 -31.27 29.86 3.56
C ALA A 136 -30.04 30.74 3.92
N ASP A 137 -30.28 31.89 4.56
CA ASP A 137 -29.36 33.01 4.76
C ASP A 137 -28.51 32.95 6.05
N HIS A 138 -28.24 31.74 6.56
CA HIS A 138 -27.40 31.52 7.74
C HIS A 138 -25.93 31.94 7.50
N GLU A 139 -25.18 32.14 8.59
CA GLU A 139 -23.78 32.61 8.56
C GLU A 139 -23.55 33.80 7.60
N GLN A 140 -24.38 34.85 7.72
CA GLN A 140 -24.31 36.04 6.85
C GLN A 140 -24.48 35.70 5.36
N ASN A 141 -25.37 34.75 5.05
CA ASN A 141 -25.64 34.25 3.69
C ASN A 141 -24.46 33.52 3.02
N LEU A 142 -23.42 33.12 3.77
CA LEU A 142 -22.28 32.37 3.24
C LEU A 142 -22.57 30.87 3.12
N ARG A 143 -23.39 30.32 4.02
CA ARG A 143 -23.65 28.88 4.12
C ARG A 143 -25.05 28.62 4.67
N ALA A 144 -25.82 27.74 4.05
CA ALA A 144 -27.09 27.29 4.59
C ALA A 144 -26.92 26.24 5.72
N GLY A 145 -27.84 26.25 6.68
CA GLY A 145 -27.91 25.31 7.81
C GLY A 145 -27.69 26.00 9.15
N THR A 146 -28.30 25.47 10.21
CA THR A 146 -28.15 25.99 11.57
C THR A 146 -26.73 25.83 12.10
N GLU A 147 -26.21 26.87 12.75
CA GLU A 147 -24.88 26.87 13.33
C GLU A 147 -24.75 25.88 14.50
N ASN A 148 -23.60 25.21 14.61
CA ASN A 148 -23.31 24.35 15.76
C ASN A 148 -22.88 25.20 16.97
N VAL A 149 -23.87 25.83 17.63
CA VAL A 149 -23.65 26.79 18.73
C VAL A 149 -22.76 26.21 19.84
N LEU A 150 -22.95 24.93 20.20
CA LEU A 150 -22.18 24.28 21.26
C LEU A 150 -20.68 24.23 20.92
N GLU A 151 -20.34 23.80 19.71
CA GLU A 151 -18.94 23.74 19.28
C GLU A 151 -18.34 25.13 19.01
N ILE A 152 -19.13 26.09 18.53
CA ILE A 152 -18.71 27.49 18.35
C ILE A 152 -18.32 28.11 19.71
N VAL A 153 -19.15 27.94 20.74
CA VAL A 153 -18.85 28.37 22.10
C VAL A 153 -17.60 27.64 22.63
N GLY A 154 -17.48 26.34 22.35
CA GLY A 154 -16.29 25.54 22.69
C GLY A 154 -15.01 26.09 22.06
N LEU A 155 -15.04 26.46 20.79
CA LEU A 155 -13.91 27.10 20.10
C LEU A 155 -13.58 28.47 20.72
N GLY A 156 -14.60 29.30 20.97
CA GLY A 156 -14.42 30.59 21.64
C GLY A 156 -13.74 30.44 23.00
N LYS A 157 -14.17 29.47 23.81
CA LYS A 157 -13.55 29.20 25.12
C LYS A 157 -12.13 28.67 25.00
N ALA A 158 -11.85 27.80 24.03
CA ALA A 158 -10.50 27.33 23.76
C ALA A 158 -9.56 28.49 23.38
N CYS A 159 -10.01 29.42 22.53
CA CYS A 159 -9.29 30.64 22.17
C CYS A 159 -9.01 31.53 23.39
N GLU A 160 -9.98 31.72 24.28
CA GLU A 160 -9.82 32.50 25.52
C GLU A 160 -8.73 31.90 26.42
N ILE A 161 -8.77 30.59 26.65
CA ILE A 161 -7.77 29.86 27.45
C ILE A 161 -6.40 29.94 26.80
N ALA A 162 -6.32 29.71 25.48
CA ALA A 162 -5.08 29.78 24.73
C ALA A 162 -4.45 31.17 24.80
N LYS A 163 -5.24 32.24 24.73
CA LYS A 163 -4.77 33.63 24.86
C LYS A 163 -4.25 33.92 26.27
N ARG A 164 -4.97 33.49 27.31
CA ARG A 164 -4.57 33.67 28.72
C ARG A 164 -3.21 33.04 29.01
N ASP A 165 -2.99 31.82 28.52
CA ASP A 165 -1.82 31.01 28.86
C ASP A 165 -0.75 31.00 27.75
N LEU A 166 -0.87 31.85 26.72
CA LEU A 166 -0.05 31.77 25.50
C LEU A 166 1.45 31.80 25.81
N GLN A 167 1.91 32.81 26.55
CA GLN A 167 3.33 33.00 26.85
C GLN A 167 3.89 31.81 27.64
N LYS A 168 3.17 31.41 28.70
CA LYS A 168 3.51 30.26 29.55
C LYS A 168 3.62 28.97 28.72
N ASN A 169 2.61 28.69 27.89
CA ASN A 169 2.58 27.46 27.09
C ASN A 169 3.66 27.47 26.00
N MET A 170 3.90 28.61 25.36
CA MET A 170 4.95 28.78 24.35
C MET A 170 6.34 28.50 24.95
N GLU A 171 6.65 29.08 26.12
CA GLU A 171 7.91 28.84 26.83
C GLU A 171 8.04 27.39 27.29
N HIS A 172 6.96 26.81 27.83
CA HIS A 172 6.94 25.42 28.28
C HIS A 172 7.17 24.44 27.13
N MET A 173 6.42 24.55 26.04
CA MET A 173 6.57 23.70 24.86
C MET A 173 7.98 23.83 24.27
N LYS A 174 8.50 25.06 24.16
CA LYS A 174 9.87 25.30 23.70
C LYS A 174 10.88 24.58 24.58
N LYS A 175 10.74 24.72 25.91
CA LYS A 175 11.62 24.05 26.89
C LYS A 175 11.60 22.53 26.72
N MET A 176 10.42 21.92 26.58
CA MET A 176 10.29 20.46 26.42
C MET A 176 10.85 19.97 25.08
N ARG A 177 10.58 20.69 24.00
CA ARG A 177 11.14 20.41 22.67
C ARG A 177 12.67 20.48 22.68
N ASP A 178 13.21 21.55 23.26
CA ASP A 178 14.66 21.77 23.32
C ASP A 178 15.33 20.75 24.25
N LEU A 179 14.65 20.32 25.33
CA LEU A 179 15.13 19.25 26.21
C LEU A 179 15.22 17.91 25.47
N LEU A 180 14.22 17.57 24.64
CA LEU A 180 14.26 16.36 23.81
C LEU A 180 15.43 16.40 22.82
N GLU A 181 15.57 17.49 22.07
CA GLU A 181 16.68 17.66 21.11
C GLU A 181 18.04 17.60 21.81
N LYS A 182 18.17 18.22 22.99
CA LYS A 182 19.40 18.23 23.78
C LYS A 182 19.73 16.83 24.35
N GLY A 183 18.74 16.12 24.89
CA GLY A 183 18.95 14.78 25.45
C GLY A 183 19.44 13.78 24.41
N LEU A 184 18.91 13.83 23.19
CA LEU A 184 19.40 13.00 22.08
C LEU A 184 20.84 13.34 21.69
N LYS A 185 21.22 14.63 21.71
CA LYS A 185 22.62 15.06 21.49
C LYS A 185 23.55 14.55 22.58
N GLU A 186 23.15 14.64 23.85
CA GLU A 186 23.94 14.16 25.00
C GLU A 186 24.13 12.63 24.98
N LYS A 187 23.19 11.89 24.38
CA LYS A 187 23.30 10.45 24.11
C LYS A 187 24.15 10.10 22.88
N ASN A 188 24.77 11.08 22.22
CA ASN A 188 25.53 10.90 20.97
C ASN A 188 24.72 10.24 19.84
N ILE A 189 23.40 10.50 19.79
CA ILE A 189 22.56 10.07 18.68
C ILE A 189 22.81 11.00 17.48
N GLU A 190 23.17 10.41 16.35
CA GLU A 190 23.36 11.14 15.10
C GLU A 190 22.00 11.44 14.47
N PHE A 191 21.73 12.71 14.20
CA PHE A 191 20.52 13.15 13.52
C PHE A 191 20.72 14.49 12.82
N LYS A 192 19.85 14.77 11.83
CA LYS A 192 19.70 16.07 11.18
C LYS A 192 18.37 16.71 11.58
N LEU A 193 18.40 17.97 12.00
CA LEU A 193 17.17 18.75 12.20
C LEU A 193 16.60 19.16 10.83
N ASN A 194 15.32 18.86 10.59
CA ASN A 194 14.57 19.36 9.46
C ASN A 194 13.75 20.58 9.87
N GLY A 195 13.99 21.72 9.23
CA GLY A 195 13.34 22.99 9.51
C GLY A 195 14.28 24.04 10.11
N HIS A 196 13.80 25.28 10.20
CA HIS A 196 14.63 26.42 10.60
C HIS A 196 15.05 26.31 12.08
N PRO A 197 16.33 26.54 12.45
CA PRO A 197 16.83 26.36 13.81
C PRO A 197 16.14 27.24 14.87
N THR A 198 15.87 28.51 14.53
CA THR A 198 15.25 29.50 15.43
C THR A 198 13.82 29.92 15.07
N LYS A 199 13.49 30.08 13.79
CA LYS A 199 12.16 30.47 13.28
C LYS A 199 11.24 29.25 13.13
N ARG A 200 10.99 28.53 14.22
CA ARG A 200 10.15 27.33 14.24
C ARG A 200 9.20 27.30 15.43
N LEU A 201 8.09 26.59 15.28
CA LEU A 201 7.09 26.39 16.32
C LEU A 201 7.72 25.83 17.60
N PRO A 202 7.28 26.30 18.78
CA PRO A 202 7.87 25.89 20.06
C PRO A 202 7.68 24.40 20.36
N ASN A 203 6.74 23.73 19.70
CA ASN A 203 6.31 22.39 20.07
C ASN A 203 6.66 21.30 19.05
N THR A 204 7.16 21.67 17.87
CA THR A 204 7.42 20.72 16.76
C THR A 204 8.92 20.52 16.61
N LEU A 205 9.33 19.25 16.53
CA LEU A 205 10.71 18.84 16.30
C LEU A 205 10.71 17.73 15.25
N ASN A 206 11.30 17.99 14.08
CA ASN A 206 11.43 16.99 13.01
C ASN A 206 12.91 16.63 12.85
N LEU A 207 13.25 15.37 13.12
CA LEU A 207 14.62 14.87 13.07
C LEU A 207 14.71 13.74 12.05
N SER A 208 15.72 13.79 11.20
CA SER A 208 16.12 12.70 10.32
C SER A 208 17.25 11.90 10.94
N PHE A 209 17.07 10.59 11.02
CA PHE A 209 18.09 9.64 11.47
C PHE A 209 18.70 8.95 10.24
N PRO A 210 19.96 9.28 9.86
CA PRO A 210 20.54 8.82 8.60
C PRO A 210 20.63 7.29 8.51
N GLY A 211 20.34 6.75 7.32
CA GLY A 211 20.47 5.32 7.05
C GLY A 211 19.41 4.43 7.71
N LEU A 212 18.41 5.02 8.37
CA LEU A 212 17.30 4.32 9.02
C LEU A 212 15.97 4.68 8.36
N GLU A 213 14.97 3.80 8.44
CA GLU A 213 13.62 4.04 7.92
C GLU A 213 12.65 4.41 9.06
N ALA A 214 11.82 5.44 8.86
CA ALA A 214 10.98 5.99 9.92
C ALA A 214 10.04 4.95 10.53
N ASN A 215 9.41 4.08 9.73
CA ASN A 215 8.48 3.07 10.24
C ASN A 215 9.18 2.02 11.12
N LEU A 216 10.42 1.67 10.78
CA LEU A 216 11.24 0.76 11.59
C LEU A 216 11.55 1.39 12.93
N ILE A 217 12.00 2.65 12.92
CA ILE A 217 12.29 3.38 14.15
C ILE A 217 11.04 3.48 15.04
N ILE A 218 9.87 3.80 14.45
CA ILE A 218 8.60 3.91 15.19
C ILE A 218 8.18 2.58 15.81
N THR A 219 8.40 1.46 15.11
CA THR A 219 8.06 0.12 15.61
C THR A 219 8.87 -0.24 16.87
N GLU A 220 10.11 0.26 16.97
CA GLU A 220 10.98 0.03 18.12
C GLU A 220 10.72 1.02 19.29
N MET A 221 9.89 2.05 19.09
CA MET A 221 9.56 3.07 20.10
C MET A 221 8.32 2.70 20.91
N GLU A 222 8.37 1.58 21.64
CA GLU A 222 7.25 1.16 22.49
C GLU A 222 6.96 2.22 23.57
N GLY A 223 5.68 2.58 23.73
CA GLY A 223 5.25 3.57 24.73
C GLY A 223 5.42 5.04 24.32
N LEU A 224 5.92 5.33 23.11
CA LEU A 224 6.06 6.70 22.60
C LEU A 224 5.27 6.89 21.29
N ALA A 225 4.32 7.84 21.29
CA ALA A 225 3.58 8.19 20.08
C ALA A 225 4.30 9.27 19.27
N VAL A 226 4.67 8.95 18.03
CA VAL A 226 5.32 9.88 17.09
C VAL A 226 4.68 9.76 15.69
N SER A 227 5.10 10.61 14.77
CA SER A 227 4.63 10.60 13.37
C SER A 227 5.82 10.45 12.44
N ALA A 228 5.72 9.58 11.44
CA ALA A 228 6.65 9.58 10.31
C ALA A 228 6.52 10.91 9.54
N GLY A 229 7.64 11.40 8.99
CA GLY A 229 7.68 12.52 8.07
C GLY A 229 7.15 12.13 6.68
N ALA A 230 7.48 10.93 6.20
CA ALA A 230 6.93 10.36 4.97
C ALA A 230 5.40 10.24 5.05
N ALA A 231 4.70 10.66 3.98
CA ALA A 231 3.25 10.71 3.96
C ALA A 231 2.67 9.28 3.98
N CYS A 232 2.17 8.83 5.13
CA CYS A 232 1.43 7.58 5.23
C CYS A 232 0.04 7.70 4.59
N HIS A 233 -0.03 7.65 3.27
CA HIS A 233 -1.22 7.26 2.52
C HIS A 233 -0.80 6.49 1.25
N SER A 234 -1.08 5.18 1.23
CA SER A 234 -0.85 4.20 0.13
C SER A 234 0.53 3.50 0.06
N ASP A 235 0.54 2.35 -0.63
CA ASP A 235 1.54 1.26 -0.64
C ASP A 235 2.92 1.61 -1.27
N SER A 236 3.42 2.83 -1.08
CA SER A 236 4.75 3.30 -1.52
C SER A 236 5.48 4.04 -0.38
N ILE A 237 6.80 3.86 -0.28
CA ILE A 237 7.67 4.70 0.57
C ILE A 237 7.81 6.06 -0.13
N ASP A 238 6.76 6.87 -0.11
CA ASP A 238 6.80 8.20 -0.69
C ASP A 238 7.41 9.20 0.29
N VAL A 239 8.51 9.82 -0.13
CA VAL A 239 9.17 10.90 0.62
C VAL A 239 8.16 12.03 0.84
N SER A 240 8.18 12.61 2.05
CA SER A 240 7.34 13.77 2.39
C SER A 240 7.41 14.84 1.31
N PRO A 241 6.26 15.34 0.79
CA PRO A 241 6.26 16.48 -0.13
C PRO A 241 6.98 17.70 0.44
N VAL A 242 6.94 17.92 1.76
CA VAL A 242 7.63 19.02 2.42
C VAL A 242 9.14 18.82 2.40
N LEU A 243 9.64 17.62 2.76
CA LEU A 243 11.07 17.33 2.74
C LEU A 243 11.63 17.31 1.31
N SER A 244 10.85 16.84 0.34
CA SER A 244 11.18 16.94 -1.08
C SER A 244 11.28 18.38 -1.56
N ALA A 245 10.34 19.25 -1.19
CA ALA A 245 10.39 20.67 -1.53
C ALA A 245 11.57 21.41 -0.87
N MET A 246 12.01 20.94 0.30
CA MET A 246 13.22 21.40 0.99
C MET A 246 14.52 20.79 0.43
N HIS A 247 14.43 19.91 -0.57
CA HIS A 247 15.56 19.18 -1.16
C HIS A 247 16.38 18.39 -0.12
N VAL A 248 15.71 17.83 0.90
CA VAL A 248 16.36 16.96 1.88
C VAL A 248 16.76 15.65 1.18
N PRO A 249 18.05 15.24 1.24
CA PRO A 249 18.48 14.02 0.56
C PRO A 249 17.72 12.78 1.06
N ILE A 250 17.46 11.83 0.16
CA ILE A 250 16.64 10.64 0.43
C ILE A 250 17.15 9.86 1.65
N GLU A 251 18.47 9.76 1.82
CA GLU A 251 19.14 9.09 2.94
C GLU A 251 18.76 9.66 4.32
N TYR A 252 18.36 10.94 4.38
CA TYR A 252 17.85 11.58 5.59
C TYR A 252 16.31 11.53 5.63
N SER A 253 15.66 11.71 4.48
CA SER A 253 14.20 11.79 4.39
C SER A 253 13.51 10.48 4.79
N MET A 254 14.11 9.33 4.48
CA MET A 254 13.58 8.01 4.87
C MET A 254 13.47 7.83 6.38
N GLY A 255 14.40 8.42 7.15
CA GLY A 255 14.46 8.33 8.61
C GLY A 255 13.85 9.52 9.34
N ALA A 256 13.01 10.31 8.67
CA ALA A 256 12.43 11.51 9.26
C ALA A 256 11.28 11.20 10.24
N ILE A 257 11.42 11.64 11.48
CA ILE A 257 10.41 11.52 12.55
C ILE A 257 10.04 12.90 13.06
N ARG A 258 8.74 13.17 13.09
CA ARG A 258 8.16 14.34 13.70
C ARG A 258 7.70 14.03 15.12
N PHE A 259 8.40 14.62 16.07
CA PHE A 259 8.02 14.72 17.47
C PHE A 259 7.17 15.97 17.71
N SER A 260 6.22 15.87 18.63
CA SER A 260 5.39 17.00 19.05
C SER A 260 5.18 16.95 20.56
N VAL A 261 5.44 18.06 21.22
CA VAL A 261 5.23 18.22 22.67
C VAL A 261 4.00 19.08 22.94
N GLY A 262 3.34 18.87 24.07
CA GLY A 262 2.12 19.59 24.45
C GLY A 262 2.33 20.50 25.65
N LYS A 263 1.32 21.31 25.97
CA LYS A 263 1.30 22.18 27.17
C LYS A 263 1.31 21.41 28.51
N MET A 264 1.11 20.09 28.47
CA MET A 264 1.10 19.21 29.65
C MET A 264 2.29 18.25 29.69
N THR A 265 3.10 18.18 28.63
CA THR A 265 4.26 17.30 28.58
C THR A 265 5.27 17.70 29.66
N THR A 266 5.74 16.75 30.45
CA THR A 266 6.62 16.96 31.60
C THR A 266 8.07 16.66 31.25
N SER A 267 9.02 17.20 32.02
CA SER A 267 10.45 16.87 31.82
C SER A 267 10.72 15.38 31.96
N ALA A 268 10.07 14.70 32.92
CA ALA A 268 10.24 13.26 33.12
C ALA A 268 9.76 12.44 31.93
N GLU A 269 8.65 12.84 31.29
CA GLU A 269 8.20 12.21 30.04
C GLU A 269 9.18 12.45 28.89
N ILE A 270 9.81 13.63 28.82
CA ILE A 270 10.84 13.92 27.81
C ILE A 270 12.10 13.09 28.05
N GLU A 271 12.56 13.00 29.30
CA GLU A 271 13.71 12.16 29.67
C GLU A 271 13.46 10.70 29.31
N ASN A 272 12.28 10.17 29.63
CA ASN A 272 11.87 8.83 29.22
C ASN A 272 11.80 8.68 27.68
N ALA A 273 11.28 9.68 26.97
CA ALA A 273 11.24 9.67 25.50
C ALA A 273 12.66 9.68 24.89
N VAL A 274 13.61 10.40 25.48
CA VAL A 274 15.01 10.39 25.05
C VAL A 274 15.60 8.99 25.16
N GLU A 275 15.36 8.29 26.27
CA GLU A 275 15.82 6.90 26.44
C GLU A 275 15.20 5.95 25.40
N ILE A 276 13.88 5.99 25.23
CA ILE A 276 13.17 5.15 24.24
C ILE A 276 13.71 5.40 22.83
N VAL A 277 13.88 6.66 22.45
CA VAL A 277 14.40 7.02 21.12
C VAL A 277 15.86 6.58 20.97
N ALA A 278 16.71 6.79 21.98
CA ALA A 278 18.11 6.38 21.93
C ALA A 278 18.23 4.86 21.78
N GLU A 279 17.51 4.09 22.58
CA GLU A 279 17.49 2.62 22.50
C GLU A 279 16.99 2.12 21.14
N ALA A 280 15.91 2.69 20.61
CA ALA A 280 15.37 2.34 19.30
C ALA A 280 16.40 2.58 18.18
N ILE A 281 17.07 3.74 18.20
CA ILE A 281 18.08 4.08 17.19
C ILE A 281 19.33 3.18 17.35
N GLU A 282 19.78 2.89 18.56
CA GLU A 282 20.93 2.01 18.80
C GLU A 282 20.67 0.57 18.33
N LYS A 283 19.48 0.03 18.56
CA LYS A 283 19.09 -1.30 18.06
C LYS A 283 19.11 -1.40 16.54
N LEU A 284 18.76 -0.31 15.86
CA LEU A 284 18.65 -0.25 14.40
C LEU A 284 19.96 0.15 13.71
N LYS A 285 20.93 0.71 14.44
CA LYS A 285 22.25 1.00 13.88
C LYS A 285 22.92 -0.30 13.46
N PRO A 286 23.42 -0.40 12.21
CA PRO A 286 24.17 -1.57 11.77
C PRO A 286 25.40 -1.70 12.65
N THR A 287 25.42 -2.73 13.50
CA THR A 287 26.57 -3.05 14.34
C THR A 287 27.52 -3.90 13.48
N PRO A 288 28.84 -3.64 13.47
CA PRO A 288 29.82 -4.56 12.87
C PRO A 288 29.79 -5.97 13.49
N GLU A 289 29.21 -6.09 14.69
CA GLU A 289 28.99 -7.34 15.40
C GLU A 289 27.49 -7.65 15.52
N ILE A 290 27.05 -8.68 14.81
CA ILE A 290 25.73 -9.29 14.96
C ILE A 290 25.66 -9.89 16.38
N LYS A 291 25.03 -9.19 17.33
CA LYS A 291 24.51 -9.83 18.54
C LYS A 291 23.05 -10.21 18.26
N PRO A 292 22.70 -11.51 18.31
CA PRO A 292 21.33 -11.93 18.02
C PRO A 292 20.41 -11.35 19.10
N VAL A 293 19.46 -10.50 18.69
CA VAL A 293 18.31 -10.17 19.51
C VAL A 293 17.51 -11.46 19.63
N VAL A 294 17.55 -12.06 20.83
CA VAL A 294 16.76 -13.26 21.15
C VAL A 294 15.33 -12.81 21.41
N LEU A 295 14.55 -12.61 20.36
CA LEU A 295 13.10 -12.67 20.47
C LEU A 295 12.74 -14.14 20.75
N SER A 296 11.95 -14.39 21.80
CA SER A 296 11.48 -15.75 22.09
C SER A 296 10.66 -16.26 20.90
N SER A 297 10.94 -17.49 20.47
CA SER A 297 10.36 -18.09 19.26
C SER A 297 8.84 -18.27 19.32
N GLU A 298 8.20 -18.03 20.47
CA GLU A 298 6.78 -18.25 20.70
C GLU A 298 5.88 -17.04 20.35
N GLN A 299 6.43 -15.89 19.96
CA GLN A 299 5.65 -14.65 19.71
C GLN A 299 5.88 -13.97 18.35
N ILE A 300 6.66 -14.56 17.43
CA ILE A 300 6.97 -13.92 16.14
C ILE A 300 5.81 -14.10 15.16
N LYS A 301 5.20 -12.98 14.73
CA LYS A 301 4.18 -12.94 13.68
C LYS A 301 4.77 -12.45 12.37
N LEU A 302 5.03 -13.35 11.42
CA LEU A 302 5.69 -12.99 10.17
C LEU A 302 4.95 -11.92 9.36
N THR A 303 3.61 -11.90 9.38
CA THR A 303 2.84 -10.93 8.59
C THR A 303 3.03 -9.48 9.06
N HIS A 304 3.51 -9.27 10.29
CA HIS A 304 3.83 -7.94 10.82
C HIS A 304 5.14 -7.36 10.25
N PHE A 305 6.00 -8.18 9.65
CA PHE A 305 7.25 -7.75 9.03
C PHE A 305 7.10 -7.44 7.53
N THR A 306 5.87 -7.28 7.05
CA THR A 306 5.55 -7.14 5.62
C THR A 306 4.62 -5.95 5.36
N THR A 307 4.96 -5.14 4.36
CA THR A 307 4.09 -4.08 3.83
C THR A 307 2.95 -4.68 2.99
N GLY A 308 3.26 -5.44 1.94
CA GLY A 308 2.29 -6.20 1.11
C GLY A 308 2.08 -7.66 1.54
N LEU A 309 0.97 -8.29 1.14
CA LEU A 309 0.64 -9.69 1.45
C LEU A 309 0.69 -10.59 0.21
N GLY A 310 1.61 -11.57 0.18
CA GLY A 310 1.58 -12.65 -0.82
C GLY A 310 1.72 -12.19 -2.26
N CYS A 311 1.04 -12.85 -3.19
CA CYS A 311 1.06 -12.48 -4.61
C CYS A 311 0.56 -11.05 -4.89
N ALA A 312 -0.12 -10.40 -3.93
CA ALA A 312 -0.51 -8.99 -4.06
C ALA A 312 0.68 -8.01 -3.92
N CYS A 313 1.88 -8.48 -3.55
CA CYS A 313 3.10 -7.66 -3.56
C CYS A 313 3.71 -7.50 -4.98
N LYS A 314 3.18 -8.19 -6.00
CA LYS A 314 3.65 -8.10 -7.39
C LYS A 314 3.34 -6.70 -7.97
N LEU A 315 4.24 -6.18 -8.81
CA LEU A 315 4.00 -4.93 -9.56
C LEU A 315 2.75 -5.07 -10.45
N ARG A 316 2.02 -3.97 -10.63
CA ARG A 316 0.77 -3.97 -11.42
C ARG A 316 1.04 -4.41 -12.87
N PRO A 317 0.23 -5.33 -13.45
CA PRO A 317 0.48 -5.86 -14.79
C PRO A 317 0.57 -4.78 -15.87
N GLN A 318 -0.25 -3.72 -15.79
CA GLN A 318 -0.23 -2.64 -16.80
C GLN A 318 1.07 -1.81 -16.78
N ALA A 319 1.77 -1.76 -15.64
CA ALA A 319 3.05 -1.08 -15.55
C ALA A 319 4.18 -1.93 -16.14
N LEU A 320 4.17 -3.23 -15.83
CA LEU A 320 5.19 -4.16 -16.30
C LEU A 320 5.06 -4.45 -17.81
N GLU A 321 3.85 -4.67 -18.33
CA GLU A 321 3.60 -4.87 -19.77
C GLU A 321 4.14 -3.71 -20.62
N LYS A 322 3.93 -2.46 -20.17
CA LYS A 322 4.44 -1.28 -20.87
C LYS A 322 5.97 -1.29 -20.96
N ILE A 323 6.66 -1.68 -19.88
CA ILE A 323 8.12 -1.74 -19.84
C ILE A 323 8.63 -2.89 -20.71
N LEU A 324 8.05 -4.09 -20.56
CA LEU A 324 8.48 -5.28 -21.29
C LEU A 324 8.21 -5.16 -22.80
N SER A 325 7.11 -4.52 -23.21
CA SER A 325 6.81 -4.28 -24.63
C SER A 325 7.86 -3.43 -25.35
N ALA A 326 8.62 -2.61 -24.60
CA ALA A 326 9.72 -1.82 -25.15
C ALA A 326 11.01 -2.64 -25.35
N LEU A 327 11.12 -3.81 -24.71
CA LEU A 327 12.25 -4.71 -24.79
C LEU A 327 11.96 -5.81 -25.82
N LYS A 328 12.39 -5.60 -27.07
CA LYS A 328 12.20 -6.61 -28.12
C LYS A 328 12.99 -7.88 -27.80
N PRO A 329 12.35 -9.06 -27.68
CA PRO A 329 13.07 -10.31 -27.49
C PRO A 329 13.88 -10.65 -28.75
N LEU A 330 15.02 -11.32 -28.54
CA LEU A 330 15.80 -11.88 -29.64
C LEU A 330 15.08 -13.12 -30.19
N PRO A 331 15.02 -13.31 -31.52
CA PRO A 331 14.38 -14.47 -32.10
C PRO A 331 15.21 -15.73 -31.83
N ASP A 332 14.61 -16.71 -31.17
CA ASP A 332 15.15 -18.06 -30.97
C ASP A 332 14.04 -19.09 -31.25
N SER A 333 14.28 -19.99 -32.20
CA SER A 333 13.31 -21.00 -32.64
C SER A 333 13.02 -22.06 -31.58
N ASN A 334 13.84 -22.17 -30.53
CA ASN A 334 13.65 -23.14 -29.47
C ASN A 334 12.71 -22.62 -28.37
N ILE A 335 12.36 -21.34 -28.35
CA ILE A 335 11.39 -20.79 -27.40
C ILE A 335 9.98 -21.16 -27.89
N LEU A 336 9.35 -22.11 -27.19
CA LEU A 336 7.98 -22.55 -27.50
C LEU A 336 6.94 -21.63 -26.83
N VAL A 337 7.24 -21.16 -25.61
CA VAL A 337 6.45 -20.19 -24.85
C VAL A 337 7.43 -19.23 -24.20
N GLY A 338 7.23 -17.94 -24.43
CA GLY A 338 8.15 -16.88 -23.97
C GLY A 338 7.40 -15.58 -23.69
N THR A 339 8.10 -14.46 -23.65
CA THR A 339 7.56 -13.16 -23.22
C THR A 339 6.48 -12.55 -24.14
N ASN A 340 6.21 -13.18 -25.29
CA ASN A 340 5.22 -12.71 -26.26
C ASN A 340 3.80 -13.15 -25.90
N THR A 341 3.65 -14.15 -25.04
CA THR A 341 2.37 -14.64 -24.51
C THR A 341 2.41 -14.57 -22.99
N ALA A 342 1.26 -14.28 -22.36
CA ALA A 342 1.13 -14.15 -20.91
C ALA A 342 0.84 -15.53 -20.28
N ASP A 343 1.64 -16.55 -20.58
CA ASP A 343 1.51 -17.90 -20.00
C ASP A 343 2.25 -17.99 -18.65
N ASP A 344 1.93 -19.03 -17.87
CA ASP A 344 2.38 -19.17 -16.48
C ASP A 344 3.88 -19.49 -16.34
N ALA A 345 4.52 -20.07 -17.36
CA ALA A 345 5.94 -20.38 -17.34
C ALA A 345 6.60 -20.32 -18.73
N ALA A 346 7.92 -20.11 -18.74
CA ALA A 346 8.71 -20.16 -19.97
C ALA A 346 8.93 -21.62 -20.42
N VAL A 347 8.80 -21.89 -21.72
CA VAL A 347 9.01 -23.23 -22.29
C VAL A 347 10.08 -23.19 -23.38
N TYR A 348 11.13 -23.99 -23.20
CA TYR A 348 12.28 -24.06 -24.10
C TYR A 348 12.47 -25.49 -24.63
N LEU A 349 12.48 -25.67 -25.94
CA LEU A 349 12.69 -26.94 -26.62
C LEU A 349 14.14 -27.41 -26.46
N LEU A 350 14.32 -28.60 -25.88
CA LEU A 350 15.64 -29.21 -25.75
C LEU A 350 15.92 -30.19 -26.90
N ASN A 351 14.91 -30.97 -27.28
CA ASN A 351 14.92 -31.90 -28.41
C ASN A 351 13.46 -32.27 -28.80
N GLU A 352 13.27 -33.10 -29.82
CA GLU A 352 11.95 -33.45 -30.38
C GLU A 352 10.95 -34.03 -29.35
N GLU A 353 11.44 -34.66 -28.28
CA GLU A 353 10.61 -35.33 -27.27
C GLU A 353 10.53 -34.57 -25.94
N THR A 354 11.43 -33.59 -25.70
CA THR A 354 11.57 -32.92 -24.40
C THR A 354 11.69 -31.41 -24.55
N ALA A 355 10.82 -30.70 -23.83
CA ALA A 355 10.95 -29.27 -23.54
C ALA A 355 11.13 -29.06 -22.03
N LEU A 356 11.91 -28.04 -21.69
CA LEU A 356 12.08 -27.53 -20.33
C LEU A 356 10.99 -26.50 -20.04
N VAL A 357 10.40 -26.58 -18.86
CA VAL A 357 9.47 -25.57 -18.34
C VAL A 357 10.10 -24.93 -17.11
N GLN A 358 10.23 -23.60 -17.10
CA GLN A 358 10.87 -22.88 -16.00
C GLN A 358 9.99 -21.74 -15.52
N THR A 359 9.80 -21.68 -14.20
CA THR A 359 9.12 -20.56 -13.53
C THR A 359 9.94 -20.08 -12.33
N VAL A 360 9.64 -18.87 -11.89
CA VAL A 360 10.15 -18.27 -10.65
C VAL A 360 9.04 -17.48 -10.00
N ASP A 361 8.80 -17.78 -8.71
CA ASP A 361 7.82 -17.02 -7.93
C ASP A 361 8.30 -16.88 -6.49
N PHE A 362 8.21 -15.68 -5.94
CA PHE A 362 8.57 -15.37 -4.56
C PHE A 362 7.79 -14.14 -4.07
N PHE A 363 7.43 -14.15 -2.78
CA PHE A 363 6.58 -13.11 -2.20
C PHE A 363 6.81 -12.97 -0.69
N THR A 364 6.15 -11.98 -0.09
CA THR A 364 6.18 -11.70 1.36
C THR A 364 5.22 -12.62 2.14
N PRO A 365 5.49 -12.92 3.43
CA PRO A 365 4.62 -13.75 4.27
C PRO A 365 3.13 -13.41 4.22
N ILE A 366 2.31 -14.46 4.06
CA ILE A 366 0.83 -14.41 4.07
C ILE A 366 0.19 -15.03 5.31
N VAL A 367 1.01 -15.71 6.10
CA VAL A 367 0.64 -16.37 7.35
C VAL A 367 1.75 -16.11 8.36
N ASP A 368 1.41 -16.15 9.65
CA ASP A 368 2.37 -15.84 10.71
C ASP A 368 3.37 -16.97 10.95
N ASP A 369 2.96 -18.22 10.74
CA ASP A 369 3.81 -19.39 10.98
C ASP A 369 4.87 -19.56 9.87
N PRO A 370 6.17 -19.59 10.21
CA PRO A 370 7.23 -19.69 9.22
C PRO A 370 7.24 -20.99 8.42
N TYR A 371 6.89 -22.13 9.04
CA TYR A 371 6.83 -23.41 8.34
C TYR A 371 5.68 -23.42 7.33
N GLN A 372 4.52 -22.89 7.73
CA GLN A 372 3.37 -22.74 6.85
C GLN A 372 3.70 -21.82 5.68
N PHE A 373 4.35 -20.67 5.93
CA PHE A 373 4.75 -19.75 4.87
C PHE A 373 5.65 -20.42 3.84
N GLY A 374 6.72 -21.11 4.28
CA GLY A 374 7.61 -21.83 3.37
C GLY A 374 6.89 -22.92 2.57
N SER A 375 5.96 -23.65 3.19
CA SER A 375 5.15 -24.68 2.53
C SER A 375 4.24 -24.09 1.46
N ILE A 376 3.56 -22.97 1.74
CA ILE A 376 2.66 -22.31 0.79
C ILE A 376 3.47 -21.71 -0.37
N ALA A 377 4.58 -21.04 -0.10
CA ALA A 377 5.44 -20.47 -1.13
C ALA A 377 5.97 -21.55 -2.11
N ALA A 378 6.34 -22.72 -1.57
CA ALA A 378 6.73 -23.85 -2.41
C ALA A 378 5.57 -24.40 -3.24
N ALA A 379 4.37 -24.55 -2.66
CA ALA A 379 3.19 -25.00 -3.38
C ALA A 379 2.81 -24.03 -4.51
N ASN A 380 2.84 -22.72 -4.25
CA ASN A 380 2.60 -21.68 -5.24
C ASN A 380 3.62 -21.75 -6.38
N SER A 381 4.93 -21.81 -6.07
CA SER A 381 5.98 -21.84 -7.10
C SER A 381 5.92 -23.09 -7.98
N LEU A 382 5.39 -24.21 -7.45
CA LEU A 382 5.18 -25.44 -8.21
C LEU A 382 3.92 -25.39 -9.10
N SER A 383 2.99 -24.47 -8.83
CA SER A 383 1.69 -24.41 -9.46
C SER A 383 1.79 -24.15 -10.97
N ASP A 384 2.64 -23.21 -11.41
CA ASP A 384 2.82 -22.89 -12.83
C ASP A 384 3.31 -24.12 -13.64
N ILE A 385 4.17 -24.95 -13.05
CA ILE A 385 4.65 -26.18 -13.70
C ILE A 385 3.48 -27.14 -13.95
N TYR A 386 2.58 -27.28 -12.97
CA TYR A 386 1.39 -28.10 -13.10
C TYR A 386 0.39 -27.50 -14.11
N ALA A 387 0.23 -26.18 -14.13
CA ALA A 387 -0.64 -25.47 -15.07
C ALA A 387 -0.21 -25.68 -16.54
N MET A 388 1.09 -25.76 -16.80
CA MET A 388 1.64 -26.05 -18.12
C MET A 388 1.57 -27.54 -18.53
N GLY A 389 1.04 -28.42 -17.66
CA GLY A 389 1.02 -29.87 -17.87
C GLY A 389 2.40 -30.52 -17.77
N ALA A 390 3.36 -29.87 -17.11
CA ALA A 390 4.72 -30.33 -16.97
C ALA A 390 4.96 -31.09 -15.65
N LYS A 391 6.02 -31.89 -15.62
CA LYS A 391 6.45 -32.61 -14.41
C LYS A 391 7.62 -31.88 -13.78
N PRO A 392 7.54 -31.47 -12.50
CA PRO A 392 8.65 -30.78 -11.84
C PRO A 392 9.85 -31.73 -11.68
N LEU A 393 11.06 -31.19 -11.83
CA LEU A 393 12.32 -31.93 -11.76
C LEU A 393 13.12 -31.59 -10.50
N PHE A 394 13.44 -30.31 -10.31
CA PHE A 394 14.11 -29.80 -9.11
C PHE A 394 13.82 -28.31 -8.90
N ALA A 395 14.20 -27.80 -7.73
CA ALA A 395 14.01 -26.41 -7.34
C ALA A 395 15.28 -25.74 -6.79
N LEU A 396 15.31 -24.41 -6.83
CA LEU A 396 16.30 -23.56 -6.16
C LEU A 396 15.59 -22.54 -5.27
N ASN A 397 16.09 -22.30 -4.06
CA ASN A 397 15.55 -21.27 -3.17
C ASN A 397 15.88 -19.85 -3.67
N ILE A 398 14.94 -18.92 -3.48
CA ILE A 398 15.19 -17.48 -3.50
C ILE A 398 14.76 -16.93 -2.14
N VAL A 399 15.70 -16.28 -1.44
CA VAL A 399 15.47 -15.78 -0.08
C VAL A 399 15.96 -14.35 0.07
N GLY A 400 15.07 -13.45 0.47
CA GLY A 400 15.43 -12.20 1.15
C GLY A 400 15.04 -12.33 2.62
N PHE A 401 15.95 -12.14 3.56
CA PHE A 401 15.66 -12.36 4.98
C PHE A 401 16.33 -11.32 5.87
N PRO A 402 15.59 -10.64 6.78
CA PRO A 402 16.15 -9.62 7.67
C PRO A 402 16.92 -10.28 8.80
N SER A 403 18.19 -10.60 8.55
CA SER A 403 19.03 -11.38 9.48
C SER A 403 19.29 -10.64 10.80
N ASN A 404 19.18 -9.32 10.77
CA ASN A 404 19.29 -8.40 11.90
C ASN A 404 18.00 -8.31 12.75
N ARG A 405 16.82 -8.69 12.23
CA ARG A 405 15.52 -8.54 12.92
C ARG A 405 14.84 -9.86 13.26
N LEU A 406 15.05 -10.89 12.45
CA LEU A 406 14.45 -12.20 12.65
C LEU A 406 15.52 -13.24 13.01
N PRO A 407 15.29 -14.08 14.04
CA PRO A 407 16.26 -15.10 14.40
C PRO A 407 16.38 -16.14 13.28
N MET A 408 17.59 -16.64 13.03
CA MET A 408 17.86 -17.61 11.96
C MET A 408 17.03 -18.91 12.06
N ASN A 409 16.49 -19.24 13.23
CA ASN A 409 15.56 -20.36 13.37
C ASN A 409 14.26 -20.16 12.59
N VAL A 410 13.80 -18.92 12.40
CA VAL A 410 12.65 -18.60 11.55
C VAL A 410 12.95 -18.98 10.10
N LEU A 411 14.10 -18.55 9.56
CA LEU A 411 14.52 -18.95 8.22
C LEU A 411 14.63 -20.48 8.09
N LYS A 412 15.19 -21.14 9.11
CA LYS A 412 15.24 -22.61 9.14
C LYS A 412 13.86 -23.26 9.03
N GLN A 413 12.83 -22.72 9.68
CA GLN A 413 11.47 -23.23 9.58
C GLN A 413 10.85 -22.97 8.20
N ILE A 414 11.07 -21.80 7.59
CA ILE A 414 10.64 -21.49 6.22
C ILE A 414 11.23 -22.52 5.24
N LEU A 415 12.55 -22.69 5.29
CA LEU A 415 13.25 -23.65 4.42
C LEU A 415 12.80 -25.09 4.67
N LYS A 416 12.49 -25.45 5.92
CA LYS A 416 11.96 -26.77 6.28
C LYS A 416 10.58 -27.00 5.65
N GLY A 417 9.66 -26.05 5.77
CA GLY A 417 8.33 -26.14 5.15
C GLY A 417 8.40 -26.28 3.64
N ALA A 418 9.24 -25.47 2.99
CA ALA A 418 9.47 -25.53 1.57
C ALA A 418 10.04 -26.89 1.11
N ARG A 419 11.04 -27.40 1.83
CA ARG A 419 11.66 -28.71 1.56
C ARG A 419 10.66 -29.85 1.70
N ASP A 420 9.88 -29.86 2.77
CA ASP A 420 8.90 -30.92 3.02
C ASP A 420 7.81 -30.90 1.93
N LYS A 421 7.38 -29.72 1.48
CA LYS A 421 6.44 -29.58 0.35
C LYS A 421 7.05 -29.98 -1.00
N ALA A 422 8.32 -29.66 -1.25
CA ALA A 422 9.04 -30.11 -2.44
C ALA A 422 9.17 -31.65 -2.47
N ALA A 423 9.40 -32.28 -1.31
CA ALA A 423 9.44 -33.73 -1.18
C ALA A 423 8.07 -34.37 -1.48
N GLU A 424 6.97 -33.77 -1.04
CA GLU A 424 5.59 -34.19 -1.40
C GLU A 424 5.35 -34.12 -2.93
N ALA A 425 5.89 -33.10 -3.60
CA ALA A 425 5.86 -33.00 -5.05
C ALA A 425 6.71 -34.08 -5.75
N GLY A 426 7.68 -34.67 -5.04
CA GLY A 426 8.60 -35.67 -5.56
C GLY A 426 9.91 -35.09 -6.09
N ILE A 427 10.25 -33.86 -5.72
CA ILE A 427 11.47 -33.17 -6.16
C ILE A 427 12.38 -32.77 -4.99
N SER A 428 13.62 -32.43 -5.31
CA SER A 428 14.57 -31.88 -4.34
C SER A 428 14.83 -30.40 -4.59
N ILE A 429 15.01 -29.65 -3.50
CA ILE A 429 15.60 -28.31 -3.56
C ILE A 429 17.12 -28.49 -3.48
N ILE A 430 17.83 -28.19 -4.57
CA ILE A 430 19.27 -28.53 -4.73
C ILE A 430 20.22 -27.34 -4.61
N GLY A 431 19.69 -26.17 -4.26
CA GLY A 431 20.48 -24.94 -4.13
C GLY A 431 19.60 -23.72 -3.93
N GLY A 432 20.15 -22.54 -4.20
CA GLY A 432 19.45 -21.28 -4.11
C GLY A 432 20.36 -20.10 -3.82
N HIS A 433 19.76 -18.94 -3.63
CA HIS A 433 20.45 -17.72 -3.23
C HIS A 433 19.72 -17.03 -2.08
N THR A 434 20.49 -16.49 -1.15
CA THR A 434 20.00 -15.78 0.03
C THR A 434 20.69 -14.44 0.13
N ILE A 435 19.90 -13.38 0.28
CA ILE A 435 20.36 -12.02 0.54
C ILE A 435 19.79 -11.51 1.87
N ASP A 436 20.50 -10.59 2.51
CA ASP A 436 19.93 -9.81 3.60
C ASP A 436 18.96 -8.78 2.99
N ASP A 437 17.79 -8.62 3.61
CA ASP A 437 16.70 -7.78 3.12
C ASP A 437 15.85 -7.29 4.29
N ASN A 438 15.28 -6.09 4.22
CA ASN A 438 14.48 -5.51 5.31
C ASN A 438 13.17 -6.25 5.58
N GLU A 439 12.62 -6.94 4.57
CA GLU A 439 11.42 -7.76 4.69
C GLU A 439 11.68 -9.22 4.28
N PRO A 440 11.13 -10.19 5.01
CA PRO A 440 11.21 -11.60 4.60
C PRO A 440 10.49 -11.80 3.26
N LYS A 441 11.20 -12.35 2.29
CA LYS A 441 10.70 -12.76 0.97
C LYS A 441 11.21 -14.16 0.69
N PHE A 442 10.33 -15.04 0.26
CA PHE A 442 10.69 -16.43 0.01
C PHE A 442 9.91 -16.99 -1.17
N GLY A 443 10.57 -17.85 -1.93
CA GLY A 443 9.98 -18.57 -3.05
C GLY A 443 11.01 -19.47 -3.72
N LEU A 444 10.63 -20.05 -4.86
CA LEU A 444 11.45 -21.02 -5.57
C LEU A 444 11.55 -20.69 -7.06
N VAL A 445 12.70 -21.02 -7.64
CA VAL A 445 12.82 -21.28 -9.08
C VAL A 445 12.55 -22.76 -9.28
N ILE A 446 11.60 -23.12 -10.14
CA ILE A 446 11.30 -24.51 -10.46
C ILE A 446 11.67 -24.79 -11.92
N LEU A 447 12.33 -25.93 -12.14
CA LEU A 447 12.52 -26.50 -13.45
C LEU A 447 11.67 -27.78 -13.56
N GLY A 448 10.92 -27.91 -14.65
CA GLY A 448 10.18 -29.10 -15.02
C GLY A 448 10.43 -29.51 -16.46
N THR A 449 9.85 -30.64 -16.86
CA THR A 449 9.92 -31.16 -18.22
C THR A 449 8.53 -31.54 -18.74
N VAL A 450 8.34 -31.37 -20.05
CA VAL A 450 7.11 -31.73 -20.75
C VAL A 450 7.45 -32.19 -22.16
N HIS A 451 6.62 -33.07 -22.73
CA HIS A 451 6.72 -33.35 -24.16
C HIS A 451 6.20 -32.13 -24.94
N PRO A 452 6.88 -31.63 -25.98
CA PRO A 452 6.45 -30.45 -26.75
C PRO A 452 5.01 -30.48 -27.32
N LYS A 453 4.39 -31.67 -27.44
CA LYS A 453 3.01 -31.85 -27.93
C LYS A 453 1.96 -31.88 -26.82
N LYS A 454 2.40 -31.88 -25.56
CA LYS A 454 1.54 -31.95 -24.36
C LYS A 454 1.56 -30.65 -23.55
N ILE A 455 2.20 -29.59 -24.07
CA ILE A 455 2.22 -28.28 -23.42
C ILE A 455 0.78 -27.77 -23.37
N LEU A 456 0.32 -27.43 -22.16
CA LEU A 456 -0.92 -26.70 -21.96
C LEU A 456 -0.59 -25.22 -21.89
N THR A 457 -1.33 -24.42 -22.63
CA THR A 457 -1.23 -22.96 -22.62
C THR A 457 -2.55 -22.38 -22.14
N ASN A 458 -2.56 -21.13 -21.71
CA ASN A 458 -3.80 -20.46 -21.34
C ASN A 458 -4.57 -19.91 -22.57
N ALA A 459 -4.02 -19.99 -23.78
CA ALA A 459 -4.55 -19.35 -24.99
C ALA A 459 -5.23 -20.30 -25.99
N ALA A 460 -5.58 -21.53 -25.57
CA ALA A 460 -6.06 -22.58 -26.47
C ALA A 460 -7.51 -23.06 -26.19
N ALA A 461 -8.29 -22.30 -25.42
CA ALA A 461 -9.69 -22.63 -25.12
C ALA A 461 -10.56 -22.61 -26.38
N LYS A 462 -11.57 -23.48 -26.43
CA LYS A 462 -12.43 -23.66 -27.61
C LYS A 462 -13.91 -23.37 -27.31
N SER A 463 -14.62 -23.00 -28.36
CA SER A 463 -16.08 -22.82 -28.32
C SER A 463 -16.76 -24.10 -27.82
N GLY A 464 -17.62 -23.95 -26.80
CA GLY A 464 -18.32 -25.07 -26.17
C GLY A 464 -17.56 -25.76 -25.04
N ASP A 465 -16.30 -25.39 -24.78
CA ASP A 465 -15.56 -25.89 -23.62
C ASP A 465 -16.22 -25.42 -22.32
N VAL A 466 -16.23 -26.30 -21.32
CA VAL A 466 -16.57 -25.93 -19.94
C VAL A 466 -15.34 -25.41 -19.21
N LEU A 467 -15.58 -24.59 -18.19
CA LEU A 467 -14.55 -24.04 -17.31
C LEU A 467 -14.65 -24.72 -15.94
N ILE A 468 -13.56 -25.36 -15.49
CA ILE A 468 -13.47 -26.02 -14.18
C ILE A 468 -12.46 -25.28 -13.29
N LEU A 469 -12.82 -25.06 -12.03
CA LEU A 469 -11.93 -24.52 -11.00
C LEU A 469 -11.69 -25.58 -9.92
N THR A 470 -10.44 -25.83 -9.54
CA THR A 470 -10.09 -26.95 -8.64
C THR A 470 -9.98 -26.59 -7.15
N LYS A 471 -9.83 -25.30 -6.80
CA LYS A 471 -9.79 -24.81 -5.41
C LYS A 471 -10.77 -23.65 -5.18
N PRO A 472 -11.24 -23.44 -3.94
CA PRO A 472 -12.20 -22.38 -3.66
C PRO A 472 -11.54 -21.00 -3.64
N LEU A 473 -12.35 -19.95 -3.82
CA LEU A 473 -11.94 -18.55 -3.72
C LEU A 473 -12.10 -17.98 -2.30
N GLY A 474 -11.46 -16.83 -2.08
CA GLY A 474 -11.59 -16.00 -0.87
C GLY A 474 -10.37 -16.02 0.04
N LEU A 475 -9.26 -16.55 -0.44
CA LEU A 475 -8.02 -16.71 0.31
C LEU A 475 -7.39 -15.36 0.70
N GLY A 476 -7.38 -14.36 -0.18
CA GLY A 476 -6.78 -13.05 0.07
C GLY A 476 -7.52 -12.27 1.16
N ILE A 477 -8.85 -12.29 1.11
CA ILE A 477 -9.72 -11.72 2.14
C ILE A 477 -9.43 -12.35 3.51
N ILE A 478 -9.35 -13.68 3.58
CA ILE A 478 -9.10 -14.37 4.86
C ILE A 478 -7.67 -14.11 5.35
N SER A 479 -6.65 -14.11 4.49
CA SER A 479 -5.28 -13.71 4.86
C SER A 479 -5.22 -12.29 5.41
N THR A 480 -6.03 -11.37 4.88
CA THR A 480 -6.15 -10.01 5.43
C THR A 480 -6.78 -10.01 6.83
N ALA A 481 -7.78 -10.88 7.07
CA ALA A 481 -8.35 -11.06 8.40
C ALA A 481 -7.35 -11.66 9.39
N ILE A 482 -6.52 -12.62 8.95
CA ILE A 482 -5.42 -13.22 9.75
C ILE A 482 -4.41 -12.12 10.14
N LYS A 483 -3.94 -11.31 9.17
CA LYS A 483 -3.02 -10.19 9.45
C LYS A 483 -3.59 -9.19 10.47
N ARG A 484 -4.90 -9.00 10.49
CA ARG A 484 -5.60 -8.11 11.45
C ARG A 484 -5.92 -8.79 12.79
N GLY A 485 -5.57 -10.07 12.96
CA GLY A 485 -5.90 -10.85 14.16
C GLY A 485 -7.40 -11.10 14.37
N LEU A 486 -8.18 -11.11 13.28
CA LEU A 486 -9.64 -11.26 13.30
C LEU A 486 -10.11 -12.69 12.98
N ALA A 487 -9.23 -13.54 12.42
CA ALA A 487 -9.55 -14.92 12.07
C ALA A 487 -9.32 -15.87 13.25
N GLU A 488 -10.19 -16.86 13.38
CA GLU A 488 -10.01 -17.94 14.36
C GLU A 488 -8.96 -18.96 13.88
N LYS A 489 -8.35 -19.69 14.82
CA LYS A 489 -7.32 -20.68 14.50
C LYS A 489 -7.81 -21.79 13.56
N LYS A 490 -9.10 -22.15 13.64
CA LYS A 490 -9.73 -23.11 12.74
C LYS A 490 -9.72 -22.60 11.29
N THR A 491 -10.02 -21.32 11.09
CA THR A 491 -10.01 -20.66 9.78
C THR A 491 -8.58 -20.54 9.24
N GLU A 492 -7.61 -20.19 10.09
CA GLU A 492 -6.19 -20.18 9.72
C GLU A 492 -5.72 -21.55 9.21
N ASN A 493 -6.02 -22.62 9.95
CA ASN A 493 -5.61 -23.98 9.57
C ASN A 493 -6.26 -24.41 8.24
N LYS A 494 -7.55 -24.11 8.05
CA LYS A 494 -8.27 -24.39 6.80
C LYS A 494 -7.66 -23.67 5.60
N VAL A 495 -7.28 -22.40 5.75
CA VAL A 495 -6.60 -21.64 4.69
C VAL A 495 -5.21 -22.21 4.41
N PHE A 496 -4.45 -22.57 5.45
CA PHE A 496 -3.16 -23.23 5.29
C PHE A 496 -3.27 -24.55 4.51
N GLU A 497 -4.24 -25.40 4.84
CA GLU A 497 -4.50 -26.66 4.12
C GLU A 497 -4.76 -26.41 2.62
N ILE A 498 -5.67 -25.48 2.30
CA ILE A 498 -6.01 -25.15 0.90
C ILE A 498 -4.81 -24.57 0.14
N MET A 499 -4.09 -23.62 0.74
CA MET A 499 -2.96 -22.95 0.10
C MET A 499 -1.73 -23.86 -0.03
N SER A 500 -1.53 -24.81 0.87
CA SER A 500 -0.39 -25.72 0.83
C SER A 500 -0.66 -26.99 0.00
N GLU A 501 -1.91 -27.27 -0.37
CA GLU A 501 -2.26 -28.38 -1.28
C GLU A 501 -1.61 -28.16 -2.66
N LEU A 502 -0.88 -29.17 -3.16
CA LEU A 502 -0.27 -29.11 -4.49
C LEU A 502 -1.34 -29.30 -5.58
N ASN A 503 -1.23 -28.54 -6.67
CA ASN A 503 -2.03 -28.78 -7.88
C ASN A 503 -1.64 -30.08 -8.63
N LYS A 504 -0.72 -30.88 -8.08
CA LYS A 504 -0.23 -32.17 -8.61
C LYS A 504 -1.37 -33.13 -8.98
N ILE A 505 -2.29 -33.39 -8.06
CA ILE A 505 -3.39 -34.34 -8.29
C ILE A 505 -4.28 -33.85 -9.43
N SER A 506 -4.55 -32.55 -9.48
CA SER A 506 -5.35 -31.94 -10.56
C SER A 506 -4.64 -32.11 -11.91
N ALA A 507 -3.33 -31.85 -11.98
CA ALA A 507 -2.53 -32.05 -13.19
C ALA A 507 -2.44 -33.52 -13.62
N GLU A 508 -2.28 -34.45 -12.69
CA GLU A 508 -2.29 -35.89 -13.00
C GLU A 508 -3.64 -36.34 -13.58
N VAL A 509 -4.76 -35.83 -13.04
CA VAL A 509 -6.09 -36.13 -13.60
C VAL A 509 -6.26 -35.50 -14.98
N MET A 510 -5.74 -34.29 -15.21
CA MET A 510 -5.78 -33.62 -16.52
C MET A 510 -5.09 -34.43 -17.63
N GLU A 511 -4.06 -35.22 -17.33
CA GLU A 511 -3.38 -36.07 -18.33
C GLU A 511 -4.32 -37.08 -19.01
N ASP A 512 -5.41 -37.48 -18.33
CA ASP A 512 -6.39 -38.45 -18.84
C ASP A 512 -7.48 -37.82 -19.73
N PHE A 513 -7.52 -36.50 -19.86
CA PHE A 513 -8.59 -35.77 -20.55
C PHE A 513 -8.04 -34.86 -21.67
N PRO A 514 -8.84 -34.58 -22.72
CA PRO A 514 -8.44 -33.65 -23.77
C PRO A 514 -8.63 -32.20 -23.31
N VAL A 515 -7.78 -31.75 -22.39
CA VAL A 515 -7.71 -30.36 -21.94
C VAL A 515 -7.25 -29.47 -23.10
N ASN A 516 -7.97 -28.38 -23.33
CA ASN A 516 -7.66 -27.43 -24.39
C ASN A 516 -6.81 -26.26 -23.87
N ALA A 517 -7.10 -25.76 -22.67
CA ALA A 517 -6.32 -24.70 -22.02
C ALA A 517 -6.30 -24.90 -20.51
N CYS A 518 -5.23 -24.42 -19.87
CA CYS A 518 -5.08 -24.43 -18.43
C CYS A 518 -4.27 -23.21 -17.98
N THR A 519 -4.57 -22.72 -16.78
CA THR A 519 -3.77 -21.77 -16.01
C THR A 519 -4.05 -22.04 -14.53
N ASP A 520 -3.42 -21.33 -13.60
CA ASP A 520 -3.78 -21.33 -12.21
C ASP A 520 -4.29 -19.96 -11.73
N VAL A 521 -5.13 -19.97 -10.70
CA VAL A 521 -5.72 -18.73 -10.17
C VAL A 521 -4.85 -18.23 -9.02
N THR A 522 -4.10 -17.16 -9.25
CA THR A 522 -3.24 -16.54 -8.23
C THR A 522 -3.58 -15.05 -8.00
N GLY A 523 -2.60 -14.15 -8.11
CA GLY A 523 -2.67 -12.78 -7.61
C GLY A 523 -3.71 -11.89 -8.30
N PHE A 524 -4.08 -12.18 -9.55
CA PHE A 524 -5.08 -11.40 -10.29
C PHE A 524 -6.53 -11.82 -10.00
N GLY A 525 -6.71 -12.86 -9.18
CA GLY A 525 -8.03 -13.43 -8.89
C GLY A 525 -8.62 -14.15 -10.09
N LEU A 526 -9.78 -14.79 -9.89
CA LEU A 526 -10.39 -15.63 -10.92
C LEU A 526 -10.64 -14.86 -12.22
N LEU A 527 -11.24 -13.67 -12.13
CA LEU A 527 -11.58 -12.90 -13.32
C LEU A 527 -10.38 -12.28 -14.03
N GLY A 528 -9.28 -12.04 -13.30
CA GLY A 528 -8.02 -11.58 -13.89
C GLY A 528 -7.41 -12.65 -14.78
N HIS A 529 -7.15 -13.84 -14.23
CA HIS A 529 -6.59 -14.97 -15.00
C HIS A 529 -7.54 -15.46 -16.09
N LEU A 530 -8.85 -15.46 -15.84
CA LEU A 530 -9.83 -15.80 -16.87
C LEU A 530 -9.82 -14.78 -18.03
N SER A 531 -9.53 -13.50 -17.76
CA SER A 531 -9.44 -12.49 -18.83
C SER A 531 -8.25 -12.75 -19.75
N GLU A 532 -7.12 -13.23 -19.21
CA GLU A 532 -5.95 -13.64 -19.98
C GLU A 532 -6.29 -14.86 -20.84
N MET A 533 -6.90 -15.88 -20.24
CA MET A 533 -7.31 -17.10 -20.96
C MET A 533 -8.33 -16.81 -22.07
N SER A 534 -9.34 -15.99 -21.78
CA SER A 534 -10.41 -15.60 -22.71
C SER A 534 -9.86 -14.79 -23.88
N ARG A 535 -9.01 -13.79 -23.61
CA ARG A 535 -8.40 -12.95 -24.64
C ARG A 535 -7.34 -13.69 -25.46
N GLY A 536 -6.50 -14.50 -24.82
CA GLY A 536 -5.49 -15.33 -25.48
C GLY A 536 -6.13 -16.32 -26.45
N SER A 537 -7.27 -16.88 -26.08
CA SER A 537 -8.04 -17.80 -26.93
C SER A 537 -8.94 -17.09 -27.95
N GLY A 538 -9.18 -15.79 -27.80
CA GLY A 538 -10.13 -15.01 -28.60
C GLY A 538 -11.59 -15.48 -28.43
N MET A 539 -11.94 -15.94 -27.23
CA MET A 539 -13.25 -16.55 -26.93
C MET A 539 -13.95 -15.79 -25.80
N ASP A 540 -15.23 -15.50 -25.95
CA ASP A 540 -16.05 -15.02 -24.84
C ASP A 540 -16.42 -16.17 -23.90
N VAL A 541 -16.59 -15.87 -22.61
CA VAL A 541 -16.85 -16.87 -21.57
C VAL A 541 -17.98 -16.45 -20.65
N GLU A 542 -18.83 -17.41 -20.29
CA GLU A 542 -19.83 -17.25 -19.25
C GLU A 542 -19.37 -17.87 -17.95
N VAL A 543 -19.61 -17.15 -16.86
CA VAL A 543 -19.24 -17.54 -15.51
C VAL A 543 -20.51 -17.56 -14.65
N TYR A 544 -20.80 -18.70 -14.04
CA TYR A 544 -21.98 -18.91 -13.20
C TYR A 544 -21.62 -18.58 -11.74
N ALA A 545 -21.98 -17.38 -11.28
CA ALA A 545 -21.51 -16.89 -9.98
C ALA A 545 -21.95 -17.75 -8.79
N ASP A 546 -23.09 -18.42 -8.92
CA ASP A 546 -23.68 -19.32 -7.93
C ASP A 546 -22.97 -20.69 -7.83
N LYS A 547 -22.25 -21.10 -8.87
CA LYS A 547 -21.50 -22.36 -8.90
C LYS A 547 -20.05 -22.25 -8.43
N ILE A 548 -19.56 -21.03 -8.19
CA ILE A 548 -18.17 -20.82 -7.83
C ILE A 548 -17.94 -21.23 -6.36
N PRO A 549 -17.00 -22.16 -6.11
CA PRO A 549 -16.67 -22.56 -4.75
C PRO A 549 -16.01 -21.37 -4.02
N ILE A 550 -16.63 -20.89 -2.95
CA ILE A 550 -16.13 -19.78 -2.13
C ILE A 550 -16.07 -20.25 -0.67
N ILE A 551 -14.96 -19.94 0.00
CA ILE A 551 -14.81 -20.20 1.42
C ILE A 551 -15.82 -19.35 2.20
N LYS A 552 -16.69 -19.98 3.01
CA LYS A 552 -17.77 -19.33 3.77
C LYS A 552 -17.29 -18.09 4.53
N GLU A 553 -16.18 -18.23 5.24
CA GLU A 553 -15.55 -17.21 6.06
C GLU A 553 -15.11 -15.97 5.24
N ALA A 554 -14.81 -16.14 3.94
CA ALA A 554 -14.45 -15.01 3.07
C ALA A 554 -15.65 -14.07 2.86
N ARG A 555 -16.86 -14.59 2.67
CA ARG A 555 -18.08 -13.76 2.55
C ARG A 555 -18.36 -12.99 3.84
N GLU A 556 -18.11 -13.61 5.00
CA GLU A 556 -18.31 -13.00 6.32
C GLU A 556 -17.33 -11.83 6.52
N PHE A 557 -16.03 -12.03 6.26
CA PHE A 557 -15.02 -10.97 6.39
C PHE A 557 -15.20 -9.87 5.34
N ALA A 558 -15.53 -10.22 4.10
CA ALA A 558 -15.79 -9.23 3.07
C ALA A 558 -17.01 -8.35 3.45
N SER A 559 -18.06 -8.94 4.04
CA SER A 559 -19.23 -8.19 4.53
C SER A 559 -18.88 -7.21 5.66
N ALA A 560 -17.85 -7.52 6.44
CA ALA A 560 -17.26 -6.64 7.45
C ALA A 560 -16.24 -5.63 6.85
N ASN A 561 -16.18 -5.49 5.52
CA ASN A 561 -15.27 -4.62 4.78
C ASN A 561 -13.78 -4.92 5.04
N ILE A 562 -13.45 -6.18 5.34
CA ILE A 562 -12.07 -6.68 5.43
C ILE A 562 -11.70 -7.20 4.03
N ILE A 563 -11.30 -6.28 3.16
CA ILE A 563 -11.01 -6.54 1.75
C ILE A 563 -9.57 -6.09 1.47
N PRO A 564 -8.74 -6.91 0.80
CA PRO A 564 -7.40 -6.51 0.41
C PRO A 564 -7.45 -5.41 -0.66
N GLY A 565 -6.51 -4.47 -0.61
CA GLY A 565 -6.38 -3.45 -1.67
C GLY A 565 -6.17 -4.07 -3.07
N GLY A 566 -5.41 -5.16 -3.15
CA GLY A 566 -5.19 -5.91 -4.39
C GLY A 566 -6.49 -6.38 -5.05
N SER A 567 -7.47 -6.82 -4.27
CA SER A 567 -8.76 -7.31 -4.79
C SER A 567 -9.62 -6.18 -5.39
N LEU A 568 -9.52 -4.96 -4.83
CA LEU A 568 -10.15 -3.77 -5.42
C LEU A 568 -9.45 -3.34 -6.71
N ASN A 569 -8.11 -3.39 -6.75
CA ASN A 569 -7.34 -3.11 -7.95
C ASN A 569 -7.67 -4.11 -9.08
N ASN A 570 -7.82 -5.41 -8.74
CA ASN A 570 -8.23 -6.44 -9.69
C ASN A 570 -9.63 -6.16 -10.23
N LEU A 571 -10.58 -5.72 -9.38
CA LEU A 571 -11.93 -5.35 -9.82
C LEU A 571 -11.92 -4.17 -10.80
N GLU A 572 -11.08 -3.16 -10.56
CA GLU A 572 -10.89 -2.04 -11.49
C GLU A 572 -10.24 -2.50 -12.80
N TYR A 573 -9.24 -3.37 -12.72
CA TYR A 573 -8.55 -3.91 -13.91
C TYR A 573 -9.50 -4.64 -14.85
N VAL A 574 -10.37 -5.51 -14.31
CA VAL A 574 -11.26 -6.34 -15.14
C VAL A 574 -12.50 -5.59 -15.65
N ALA A 575 -12.71 -4.33 -15.24
CA ALA A 575 -13.91 -3.56 -15.56
C ALA A 575 -14.16 -3.43 -17.08
N ASP A 576 -13.10 -3.35 -17.88
CA ASP A 576 -13.20 -3.23 -19.34
C ASP A 576 -13.50 -4.58 -20.03
N PHE A 577 -13.33 -5.71 -19.34
CA PHE A 577 -13.47 -7.05 -19.92
C PHE A 577 -14.70 -7.80 -19.39
N VAL A 578 -15.20 -7.42 -18.22
CA VAL A 578 -16.30 -8.12 -17.54
C VAL A 578 -17.63 -7.40 -17.73
N VAL A 579 -18.65 -8.16 -18.12
CA VAL A 579 -20.05 -7.75 -18.16
C VAL A 579 -20.78 -8.43 -17.01
N TRP A 580 -21.34 -7.62 -16.11
CA TRP A 580 -22.02 -8.09 -14.91
C TRP A 580 -23.52 -8.17 -15.12
N ASN A 581 -24.14 -9.28 -14.71
CA ASN A 581 -25.58 -9.31 -14.47
C ASN A 581 -25.93 -8.38 -13.28
N ASP A 582 -27.00 -7.59 -13.44
CA ASP A 582 -27.47 -6.62 -12.43
C ASP A 582 -27.76 -7.26 -11.06
N LYS A 583 -28.04 -8.57 -11.04
CA LYS A 583 -28.31 -9.32 -9.81
C LYS A 583 -27.06 -9.65 -9.00
N ILE A 584 -25.87 -9.53 -9.55
CA ILE A 584 -24.62 -9.88 -8.84
C ILE A 584 -24.25 -8.77 -7.85
N PRO A 585 -24.30 -9.03 -6.52
CA PRO A 585 -23.97 -8.04 -5.52
C PRO A 585 -22.52 -7.59 -5.64
N ARG A 586 -22.25 -6.32 -5.32
CA ARG A 586 -20.88 -5.75 -5.37
C ARG A 586 -19.86 -6.59 -4.60
N LEU A 587 -20.26 -7.17 -3.47
CA LEU A 587 -19.38 -7.98 -2.65
C LEU A 587 -18.91 -9.25 -3.38
N ASP A 588 -19.81 -9.89 -4.12
CA ASP A 588 -19.48 -11.09 -4.90
C ASP A 588 -18.56 -10.70 -6.05
N ARG A 589 -18.76 -9.55 -6.69
CA ARG A 589 -17.83 -9.02 -7.70
C ARG A 589 -16.40 -8.89 -7.14
N ILE A 590 -16.26 -8.41 -5.91
CA ILE A 590 -14.96 -8.28 -5.24
C ILE A 590 -14.36 -9.66 -4.94
N ILE A 591 -15.17 -10.62 -4.46
CA ILE A 591 -14.68 -11.97 -4.15
C ILE A 591 -14.17 -12.69 -5.41
N LEU A 592 -14.84 -12.50 -6.55
CA LEU A 592 -14.39 -13.06 -7.83
C LEU A 592 -13.08 -12.42 -8.35
N CYS A 593 -12.76 -11.22 -7.87
CA CYS A 593 -11.51 -10.52 -8.14
C CYS A 593 -10.49 -10.66 -7.00
N ASP A 594 -10.78 -11.45 -5.97
CA ASP A 594 -9.92 -11.57 -4.79
C ASP A 594 -8.58 -12.21 -5.18
N ALA A 595 -7.47 -11.63 -4.71
CA ALA A 595 -6.14 -12.17 -4.96
C ALA A 595 -5.98 -13.52 -4.25
N GLN A 596 -5.76 -14.60 -5.00
CA GLN A 596 -5.53 -15.92 -4.45
C GLN A 596 -4.01 -16.15 -4.32
N THR A 597 -3.55 -16.70 -3.20
CA THR A 597 -2.17 -17.22 -3.11
C THR A 597 -2.24 -18.73 -3.15
N SER A 598 -1.50 -19.36 -4.07
CA SER A 598 -1.52 -20.81 -4.28
C SER A 598 -2.94 -21.35 -4.54
N GLY A 599 -3.67 -20.72 -5.45
CA GLY A 599 -5.02 -21.14 -5.82
C GLY A 599 -5.04 -22.40 -6.69
N GLY A 600 -6.21 -22.69 -7.24
CA GLY A 600 -6.45 -23.91 -8.01
C GLY A 600 -6.16 -23.72 -9.50
N LEU A 601 -6.14 -24.83 -10.22
CA LEU A 601 -6.12 -24.82 -11.67
C LEU A 601 -7.48 -24.37 -12.22
N LEU A 602 -7.42 -23.61 -13.31
CA LEU A 602 -8.54 -23.18 -14.12
C LEU A 602 -8.42 -23.88 -15.48
N ILE A 603 -9.34 -24.81 -15.74
CA ILE A 603 -9.21 -25.81 -16.81
C ILE A 603 -10.33 -25.63 -17.82
N SER A 604 -9.97 -25.58 -19.10
CA SER A 604 -10.90 -25.58 -20.25
C SER A 604 -10.88 -26.94 -20.93
N LEU A 605 -12.03 -27.60 -21.04
CA LEU A 605 -12.16 -28.89 -21.74
C LEU A 605 -13.55 -29.10 -22.37
N PRO A 606 -13.70 -30.04 -23.33
CA PRO A 606 -14.99 -30.31 -23.94
C PRO A 606 -16.04 -30.80 -22.94
N GLU A 607 -17.24 -30.21 -22.99
CA GLU A 607 -18.36 -30.45 -22.06
C GLU A 607 -18.67 -31.93 -21.79
N LYS A 608 -18.55 -32.80 -22.79
CA LYS A 608 -18.83 -34.24 -22.66
C LYS A 608 -17.94 -34.98 -21.63
N PHE A 609 -16.79 -34.40 -21.27
CA PHE A 609 -15.86 -34.98 -20.30
C PHE A 609 -15.94 -34.31 -18.91
N ALA A 610 -16.74 -33.25 -18.78
CA ALA A 610 -16.76 -32.40 -17.60
C ALA A 610 -17.13 -33.17 -16.32
N GLU A 611 -18.25 -33.90 -16.35
CA GLU A 611 -18.76 -34.65 -15.20
C GLU A 611 -17.80 -35.78 -14.79
N GLU A 612 -17.21 -36.48 -15.77
CA GLU A 612 -16.23 -37.54 -15.48
C GLU A 612 -14.96 -36.96 -14.82
N MET A 613 -14.49 -35.80 -15.28
CA MET A 613 -13.33 -35.13 -14.67
C MET A 613 -13.62 -34.69 -13.24
N ILE A 614 -14.78 -34.05 -13.00
CA ILE A 614 -15.20 -33.64 -11.65
C ILE A 614 -15.27 -34.85 -10.72
N GLN A 615 -15.87 -35.96 -11.18
CA GLN A 615 -15.95 -37.18 -10.40
C GLN A 615 -14.55 -37.71 -10.03
N LYS A 616 -13.62 -37.80 -10.99
CA LYS A 616 -12.24 -38.26 -10.70
C LYS A 616 -11.49 -37.33 -9.77
N LEU A 617 -11.69 -36.01 -9.89
CA LEU A 617 -11.10 -35.01 -8.98
C LEU A 617 -11.62 -35.20 -7.55
N HIS A 618 -12.93 -35.39 -7.38
CA HIS A 618 -13.54 -35.63 -6.07
C HIS A 618 -13.11 -36.97 -5.47
N GLU A 619 -13.04 -38.04 -6.27
CA GLU A 619 -12.55 -39.37 -5.84
C GLU A 619 -11.09 -39.32 -5.35
N LYS A 620 -10.27 -38.45 -5.93
CA LYS A 620 -8.88 -38.20 -5.48
C LYS A 620 -8.74 -37.11 -4.41
N GLY A 621 -9.84 -36.59 -3.88
CA GLY A 621 -9.86 -35.68 -2.72
C GLY A 621 -9.95 -34.18 -3.03
N ILE A 622 -10.03 -33.78 -4.31
CA ILE A 622 -10.15 -32.38 -4.74
C ILE A 622 -11.62 -31.94 -4.68
N ASN A 623 -12.16 -31.86 -3.46
CA ASN A 623 -13.61 -31.72 -3.21
C ASN A 623 -14.21 -30.37 -3.65
N TYR A 624 -13.38 -29.34 -3.86
CA TYR A 624 -13.85 -28.04 -4.33
C TYR A 624 -13.92 -27.94 -5.86
N ALA A 625 -13.52 -28.98 -6.60
CA ALA A 625 -13.60 -28.98 -8.04
C ALA A 625 -15.04 -28.75 -8.51
N ALA A 626 -15.25 -27.72 -9.32
CA ALA A 626 -16.59 -27.35 -9.81
C ALA A 626 -16.54 -26.83 -11.24
N ILE A 627 -17.59 -27.12 -12.01
CA ILE A 627 -17.85 -26.49 -13.30
C ILE A 627 -18.43 -25.10 -13.04
N ILE A 628 -17.64 -24.06 -13.34
CA ILE A 628 -17.95 -22.67 -13.01
C ILE A 628 -18.39 -21.83 -14.22
N GLY A 629 -18.30 -22.37 -15.42
CA GLY A 629 -18.55 -21.58 -16.63
C GLY A 629 -18.47 -22.37 -17.93
N LYS A 630 -18.63 -21.66 -19.05
CA LYS A 630 -18.54 -22.22 -20.40
C LYS A 630 -18.08 -21.16 -21.41
N PHE A 631 -17.16 -21.54 -22.29
CA PHE A 631 -16.75 -20.73 -23.43
C PHE A 631 -17.83 -20.77 -24.52
N ARG A 632 -18.18 -19.60 -25.04
CA ARG A 632 -19.23 -19.45 -26.06
C ARG A 632 -18.65 -19.34 -27.46
N GLU A 633 -18.52 -18.11 -27.95
CA GLU A 633 -18.25 -17.80 -29.35
C GLU A 633 -16.94 -17.04 -29.49
N LYS A 634 -16.40 -17.10 -30.71
CA LYS A 634 -15.17 -16.39 -31.06
C LYS A 634 -15.46 -14.90 -31.16
N SER A 635 -14.79 -14.11 -30.33
CA SER A 635 -15.07 -12.68 -30.14
C SER A 635 -13.85 -11.99 -29.51
N ASN A 636 -14.06 -10.90 -28.76
CA ASN A 636 -13.01 -10.05 -28.22
C ASN A 636 -12.54 -10.44 -26.81
N GLY A 637 -12.99 -11.57 -26.25
CA GLY A 637 -12.56 -12.07 -24.95
C GLY A 637 -13.28 -11.41 -23.77
N LYS A 638 -14.60 -11.24 -23.90
CA LYS A 638 -15.48 -10.73 -22.84
C LYS A 638 -15.89 -11.84 -21.87
N ILE A 639 -15.98 -11.48 -20.60
CA ILE A 639 -16.45 -12.36 -19.53
C ILE A 639 -17.84 -11.92 -19.11
N PHE A 640 -18.83 -12.79 -19.23
CA PHE A 640 -20.21 -12.55 -18.78
C PHE A 640 -20.44 -13.28 -17.46
N VAL A 641 -20.61 -12.53 -16.37
CA VAL A 641 -20.90 -13.09 -15.05
C VAL A 641 -22.40 -13.09 -14.84
N LEU A 642 -22.98 -14.29 -14.80
CA LEU A 642 -24.42 -14.54 -14.78
C LEU A 642 -24.99 -14.80 -13.40
#